data_AF-A0A9N8E1Y1-F1
#
_entry.id   AF-A0A9N8E1Y1-F1
#
_cell.length_a   1.000
_cell.length_b   1.000
_cell.length_c   1.000
_cell.angle_alpha   90.00
_cell.angle_beta   90.00
_cell.angle_gamma   90.00
#
_symmetry.space_group_name_H-M   'P 1'
#
loop_
_entity.id
_entity.type
_entity.pdbx_description
1 polymer ?
#
loop_
_entity_poly.entity_id
_entity_poly.type
_entity_poly.pdbx_seq_one_letter_code
_entity_poly.pdbx_strand_id
1 'polypeptide(L)'
;MADPLTDIPVSTEPTMSSHPEDTTQQPATTEETNLVDDDERSVESARLRDSFIRLTTQATPSTTNDEGYQQIHPTDAPSNGTPFYRRYLTWNTTNNNNDSNNDNNNDNITMDTMPPPTDLPPSLAQAPTTPAVLTMFLPLACIVTHIVFAYGQWAPMWRLSLSAEDIDITAQAQTTVTKKIFNQLGLDNTPGFSHDGDTLNYRVEQEHTVQTFTYGFAVEELWHAYGMPGVFLPRCAAILLVVFSGIWPHLKLILLQWSWSSRRLSLKPNRRTRTLGWLALLGKWSLADVLTVCVMVGVLNLEWIIDPPTMKDGIANHLSMLIDLTQQVWDDGQICSSVLSFDASDCGSGDLSIKEHLECFACKRFVWAAFHEPDAVEKQGKAIVKGIDMSGHGTVRLSVVGMEGIYAFCIAVILSVLLSVIVDWYNYQYVALLREKITARRRGEDTDLTLSVTTNPEEAAAPLESLLLAGDTTSEASEPLLENSISGTAPFEPLEIMEDDASVLDNWVHRTTSAPAYTCLHCHHILPMVTLVLVGMALYTPSMERNVGGAIPKNLKEVLGLDLNLKYSLASLQDLTGAAGGMDLLLMGTFALFIVLGPLLRAILVVLVAMTAKTTASPRTQRIRSLLVHVSNFLAAFCAWEVFFAAMFMVELIMPSATSTILDTPACKILSGDGSSCLQVSYERIPTTFAILILGWCLVGGLSIHISMEDSKERMMERHNGQVDSLEAYRPLPDFDAGLPPTEIHAENSPPLAFGDDNNSNTNGGASMMEEQLV
;
A
#
# COMPACT_ATOMS: atom_id res chain seq x y z
N MET A 1 -67.82 19.03 28.40
CA MET A 1 -68.87 18.41 29.23
C MET A 1 -68.75 16.91 29.03
N ALA A 2 -68.32 16.21 30.10
CA ALA A 2 -68.50 14.79 30.47
C ALA A 2 -68.61 13.68 29.39
N ASP A 3 -67.57 12.84 29.29
CA ASP A 3 -67.47 11.40 29.70
C ASP A 3 -68.75 10.58 30.02
N PRO A 4 -68.74 9.21 30.08
CA PRO A 4 -67.57 8.28 30.14
C PRO A 4 -67.67 6.88 29.44
N LEU A 5 -66.51 6.19 29.41
CA LEU A 5 -66.17 4.75 29.64
C LEU A 5 -67.17 3.61 29.39
N THR A 6 -66.67 2.50 28.81
CA THR A 6 -66.80 1.13 29.38
C THR A 6 -65.76 0.15 28.82
N ASP A 7 -65.29 -0.73 29.72
CA ASP A 7 -64.19 -1.70 29.65
C ASP A 7 -64.66 -3.16 29.37
N ILE A 8 -63.80 -3.97 28.69
CA ILE A 8 -63.39 -5.39 28.95
C ILE A 8 -64.48 -6.53 28.78
N PRO A 9 -64.19 -7.83 28.42
CA PRO A 9 -62.93 -8.63 28.51
C PRO A 9 -62.52 -9.56 27.34
N VAL A 10 -61.27 -10.03 27.53
CA VAL A 10 -60.55 -11.24 27.08
C VAL A 10 -61.38 -12.56 27.07
N SER A 11 -61.15 -13.40 26.05
CA SER A 11 -61.35 -14.86 26.10
C SER A 11 -60.30 -15.59 25.25
N THR A 12 -60.00 -16.80 25.67
CA THR A 12 -58.84 -17.66 25.45
C THR A 12 -59.08 -18.82 24.48
N GLU A 13 -57.96 -19.42 23.99
CA GLU A 13 -57.77 -20.79 23.44
C GLU A 13 -58.15 -21.12 21.98
N PRO A 14 -57.63 -22.21 21.35
CA PRO A 14 -56.32 -22.88 21.49
C PRO A 14 -55.67 -23.33 20.15
N THR A 15 -54.42 -23.81 20.24
CA THR A 15 -53.65 -24.63 19.28
C THR A 15 -54.22 -26.06 19.06
N MET A 16 -54.23 -26.54 17.80
CA MET A 16 -53.93 -27.93 17.33
C MET A 16 -54.26 -28.02 15.82
N SER A 17 -53.32 -28.23 14.89
CA SER A 17 -52.70 -29.51 14.49
C SER A 17 -53.70 -30.62 14.12
N SER A 18 -53.90 -30.87 12.82
CA SER A 18 -53.84 -32.24 12.24
C SER A 18 -53.93 -32.22 10.70
N HIS A 19 -53.05 -33.04 10.11
CA HIS A 19 -53.03 -33.54 8.73
C HIS A 19 -54.36 -34.21 8.33
N PRO A 20 -54.59 -34.38 7.01
CA PRO A 20 -54.34 -35.71 6.46
C PRO A 20 -53.60 -35.73 5.10
N GLU A 21 -52.92 -36.85 4.90
CA GLU A 21 -52.40 -37.42 3.65
C GLU A 21 -53.50 -37.51 2.57
N ASP A 22 -53.14 -37.46 1.28
CA ASP A 22 -53.00 -38.68 0.46
C ASP A 22 -52.58 -38.41 -1.02
N THR A 23 -51.79 -39.36 -1.53
CA THR A 23 -51.68 -39.88 -2.91
C THR A 23 -50.95 -39.13 -4.05
N THR A 24 -49.68 -39.51 -4.22
CA THR A 24 -49.06 -40.12 -5.41
C THR A 24 -49.71 -39.93 -6.80
N GLN A 25 -48.97 -39.31 -7.74
CA GLN A 25 -48.72 -39.87 -9.08
C GLN A 25 -47.55 -39.16 -9.81
N GLN A 26 -46.54 -39.97 -10.15
CA GLN A 26 -45.44 -39.71 -11.08
C GLN A 26 -45.97 -39.58 -12.52
N PRO A 27 -45.24 -38.93 -13.46
CA PRO A 27 -44.29 -39.74 -14.25
C PRO A 27 -43.03 -39.03 -14.77
N ALA A 28 -42.03 -39.89 -14.98
CA ALA A 28 -41.10 -39.98 -16.11
C ALA A 28 -40.28 -38.75 -16.56
N THR A 29 -39.00 -38.87 -16.23
CA THR A 29 -37.79 -38.41 -16.93
C THR A 29 -37.85 -38.45 -18.47
N THR A 30 -37.36 -37.40 -19.13
CA THR A 30 -36.61 -37.52 -20.39
C THR A 30 -35.51 -36.45 -20.40
N GLU A 31 -34.26 -36.93 -20.48
CA GLU A 31 -33.04 -36.15 -20.71
C GLU A 31 -33.09 -35.48 -22.08
N GLU A 32 -32.75 -34.19 -22.13
CA GLU A 32 -32.16 -33.59 -23.34
C GLU A 32 -31.17 -32.50 -22.89
N THR A 33 -29.89 -32.87 -22.90
CA THR A 33 -28.76 -31.98 -22.65
C THR A 33 -28.42 -31.25 -23.95
N ASN A 34 -28.87 -29.99 -24.07
CA ASN A 34 -28.33 -29.07 -25.07
C ASN A 34 -27.18 -28.28 -24.43
N LEU A 35 -25.95 -28.71 -24.72
CA LEU A 35 -24.77 -27.84 -24.69
C LEU A 35 -24.96 -26.78 -25.78
N VAL A 36 -25.02 -25.50 -25.40
CA VAL A 36 -24.85 -24.37 -26.30
C VAL A 36 -23.60 -23.63 -25.84
N ASP A 37 -22.70 -23.41 -26.80
CA ASP A 37 -21.36 -22.87 -26.66
C ASP A 37 -21.31 -21.46 -26.06
N ASP A 38 -20.54 -21.31 -24.97
CA ASP A 38 -20.14 -20.04 -24.34
C ASP A 38 -18.73 -19.65 -24.81
N ASP A 39 -18.55 -19.34 -26.11
CA ASP A 39 -17.21 -18.98 -26.65
C ASP A 39 -17.14 -17.67 -27.46
N GLU A 40 -18.19 -16.84 -27.46
CA GLU A 40 -18.17 -15.57 -28.23
C GLU A 40 -17.72 -14.32 -27.44
N ARG A 41 -17.52 -14.39 -26.12
CA ARG A 41 -17.12 -13.21 -25.31
C ARG A 41 -15.60 -12.96 -25.19
N SER A 42 -14.74 -13.88 -25.65
CA SER A 42 -13.28 -13.70 -25.54
C SER A 42 -12.63 -13.00 -26.75
N VAL A 43 -13.31 -12.95 -27.90
CA VAL A 43 -12.76 -12.39 -29.15
C VAL A 43 -12.96 -10.87 -29.27
N GLU A 44 -13.95 -10.30 -28.57
CA GLU A 44 -14.26 -8.86 -28.64
C GLU A 44 -13.32 -8.00 -27.76
N SER A 45 -12.79 -8.58 -26.67
CA SER A 45 -11.75 -7.97 -25.82
C SER A 45 -10.39 -7.80 -26.54
N ALA A 46 -10.09 -8.67 -27.51
CA ALA A 46 -8.87 -8.58 -28.30
C ALA A 46 -8.94 -7.52 -29.43
N ARG A 47 -10.13 -7.18 -29.94
CA ARG A 47 -10.31 -6.16 -31.00
C ARG A 47 -10.31 -4.71 -30.49
N LEU A 48 -10.66 -4.48 -29.23
CA LEU A 48 -10.64 -3.15 -28.62
C LEU A 48 -9.22 -2.68 -28.22
N ARG A 49 -8.27 -3.60 -27.98
CA ARG A 49 -6.87 -3.23 -27.70
C ARG A 49 -6.07 -2.78 -28.93
N ASP A 50 -6.40 -3.27 -30.12
CA ASP A 50 -5.67 -2.92 -31.36
C ASP A 50 -6.11 -1.58 -31.97
N SER A 51 -7.30 -1.09 -31.60
CA SER A 51 -7.82 0.22 -32.05
C SER A 51 -7.26 1.39 -31.24
N PHE A 52 -6.79 1.17 -30.01
CA PHE A 52 -6.28 2.23 -29.14
C PHE A 52 -4.81 2.61 -29.42
N ILE A 53 -4.03 1.73 -30.08
CA ILE A 53 -2.62 1.98 -30.43
C ILE A 53 -2.47 2.76 -31.77
N ARG A 54 -3.54 2.89 -32.57
CA ARG A 54 -3.50 3.59 -33.87
C ARG A 54 -3.99 5.04 -33.87
N LEU A 55 -4.43 5.58 -32.74
CA LEU A 55 -4.98 6.95 -32.67
C LEU A 55 -4.03 8.02 -32.08
N THR A 56 -2.78 7.69 -31.77
CA THR A 56 -1.79 8.64 -31.21
C THR A 56 -0.87 9.32 -32.23
N THR A 57 -1.16 9.24 -33.53
CA THR A 57 -0.38 9.94 -34.57
C THR A 57 -1.25 10.53 -35.67
N GLN A 58 -2.01 11.59 -35.37
CA GLN A 58 -2.31 12.71 -36.28
C GLN A 58 -3.29 13.70 -35.64
N ALA A 59 -2.81 14.87 -35.23
CA ALA A 59 -3.61 16.09 -35.21
C ALA A 59 -2.69 17.31 -35.31
N THR A 60 -2.78 17.97 -36.47
CA THR A 60 -2.24 19.29 -36.80
C THR A 60 -2.94 20.42 -36.02
N PRO A 61 -2.32 21.61 -35.90
CA PRO A 61 -2.70 22.62 -34.92
C PRO A 61 -3.78 23.58 -35.45
N SER A 62 -4.73 23.94 -34.58
CA SER A 62 -5.57 25.12 -34.74
C SER A 62 -4.97 26.31 -33.97
N THR A 63 -4.83 27.40 -34.71
CA THR A 63 -4.30 28.69 -34.30
C THR A 63 -5.35 29.57 -33.63
N THR A 64 -5.04 30.14 -32.47
CA THR A 64 -5.53 31.47 -32.05
C THR A 64 -4.43 32.18 -31.26
N ASN A 65 -4.08 33.38 -31.73
CA ASN A 65 -3.20 34.39 -31.13
C ASN A 65 -3.78 34.84 -29.76
N ASP A 66 -3.10 35.50 -28.82
CA ASP A 66 -1.97 36.44 -28.79
C ASP A 66 -1.41 36.40 -27.35
N GLU A 67 -0.09 36.47 -27.16
CA GLU A 67 0.58 37.40 -26.23
C GLU A 67 2.10 37.13 -26.25
N GLY A 68 2.84 38.20 -26.52
CA GLY A 68 4.25 38.14 -26.89
C GLY A 68 5.21 38.00 -25.70
N TYR A 69 6.26 37.22 -25.90
CA TYR A 69 7.54 37.37 -25.21
C TYR A 69 8.71 37.10 -26.16
N GLN A 70 9.78 37.86 -25.93
CA GLN A 70 10.91 38.16 -26.81
C GLN A 70 11.73 36.95 -27.27
N GLN A 71 12.07 36.96 -28.57
CA GLN A 71 13.16 36.17 -29.16
C GLN A 71 14.52 36.69 -28.71
N ILE A 72 15.38 35.82 -28.18
CA ILE A 72 16.84 36.00 -28.10
C ILE A 72 17.47 34.91 -28.97
N HIS A 73 18.31 35.35 -29.92
CA HIS A 73 19.09 34.50 -30.83
C HIS A 73 20.17 33.67 -30.11
N PRO A 74 20.61 32.54 -30.70
CA PRO A 74 21.57 31.63 -30.11
C PRO A 74 23.02 32.06 -30.39
N THR A 75 23.86 32.04 -29.37
CA THR A 75 25.33 32.17 -29.49
C THR A 75 26.00 30.90 -29.02
N ASP A 76 26.71 30.28 -29.95
CA ASP A 76 28.03 29.67 -29.83
C ASP A 76 28.32 28.69 -28.69
N ALA A 77 28.48 27.43 -29.10
CA ALA A 77 29.21 26.40 -28.37
C ALA A 77 30.71 26.71 -28.32
N PRO A 78 31.38 26.39 -27.20
CA PRO A 78 32.73 25.88 -27.25
C PRO A 78 32.82 24.48 -26.65
N SER A 79 33.27 23.57 -27.50
CA SER A 79 33.97 22.35 -27.12
C SER A 79 35.08 22.67 -26.13
N ASN A 80 35.07 22.03 -24.96
CA ASN A 80 36.30 21.81 -24.21
C ASN A 80 36.18 20.52 -23.40
N GLY A 81 36.96 19.54 -23.84
CA GLY A 81 37.18 18.29 -23.14
C GLY A 81 37.94 18.53 -21.83
N THR A 82 37.64 17.69 -20.84
CA THR A 82 38.44 17.58 -19.63
C THR A 82 39.02 16.17 -19.51
N PRO A 83 40.25 16.01 -19.01
CA PRO A 83 41.03 14.80 -19.21
C PRO A 83 40.90 13.82 -18.05
N PHE A 84 41.01 12.55 -18.43
CA PHE A 84 41.26 11.38 -17.60
C PHE A 84 42.45 11.59 -16.66
N TYR A 85 42.25 11.45 -15.35
CA TYR A 85 43.33 11.25 -14.39
C TYR A 85 43.68 9.75 -14.32
N ARG A 86 44.74 9.35 -15.04
CA ARG A 86 45.41 8.05 -14.89
C ARG A 86 46.63 8.26 -13.99
N ARG A 87 46.57 7.76 -12.76
CA ARG A 87 47.70 7.78 -11.80
C ARG A 87 48.64 6.60 -12.13
N TYR A 88 49.85 6.91 -12.59
CA TYR A 88 50.95 5.94 -12.68
C TYR A 88 51.64 5.87 -11.31
N LEU A 89 51.73 4.67 -10.74
CA LEU A 89 52.65 4.35 -9.65
C LEU A 89 53.93 3.80 -10.28
N THR A 90 55.02 4.55 -10.19
CA THR A 90 56.38 4.10 -10.50
C THR A 90 56.98 3.52 -9.23
N TRP A 91 57.23 2.21 -9.23
CA TRP A 91 58.08 1.54 -8.25
C TRP A 91 59.54 1.85 -8.56
N ASN A 92 60.27 2.41 -7.58
CA ASN A 92 61.71 2.59 -7.65
C ASN A 92 62.36 1.60 -6.66
N THR A 93 62.94 0.53 -7.17
CA THR A 93 63.71 -0.46 -6.42
C THR A 93 65.16 0.00 -6.33
N THR A 94 65.53 0.65 -5.23
CA THR A 94 66.94 0.81 -4.85
C THR A 94 67.33 -0.32 -3.89
N ASN A 95 68.05 -1.29 -4.46
CA ASN A 95 68.92 -2.22 -3.75
C ASN A 95 69.99 -1.41 -3.00
N ASN A 96 70.12 -1.62 -1.69
CA ASN A 96 71.39 -1.39 -1.00
C ASN A 96 71.61 -2.51 0.03
N ASN A 97 72.63 -3.30 -0.26
CA ASN A 97 73.30 -4.20 0.68
C ASN A 97 74.21 -3.39 1.63
N ASN A 98 74.63 -4.07 2.71
CA ASN A 98 75.64 -3.70 3.72
C ASN A 98 75.08 -2.83 4.86
N ASP A 99 75.35 -3.06 6.14
CA ASP A 99 76.37 -3.86 6.82
C ASP A 99 75.85 -4.39 8.17
N SER A 100 76.46 -5.49 8.59
CA SER A 100 76.48 -6.05 9.93
C SER A 100 76.80 -5.02 11.03
N ASN A 101 76.01 -5.02 12.10
CA ASN A 101 76.59 -4.92 13.44
C ASN A 101 75.71 -5.56 14.51
N ASN A 102 76.41 -6.26 15.39
CA ASN A 102 75.95 -7.13 16.45
C ASN A 102 75.95 -6.32 17.74
N ASP A 103 74.79 -6.04 18.32
CA ASP A 103 74.69 -5.54 19.69
C ASP A 103 73.54 -6.24 20.43
N ASN A 104 73.94 -7.10 21.36
CA ASN A 104 73.09 -7.67 22.39
C ASN A 104 72.74 -6.57 23.40
N ASN A 105 71.51 -6.06 23.37
CA ASN A 105 70.93 -5.36 24.50
C ASN A 105 69.57 -5.97 24.85
N ASN A 106 69.52 -6.57 26.04
CA ASN A 106 68.30 -6.96 26.73
C ASN A 106 67.58 -5.68 27.20
N ASP A 107 66.79 -5.08 26.33
CA ASP A 107 65.81 -4.08 26.73
C ASP A 107 64.48 -4.78 27.05
N ASN A 108 64.11 -4.74 28.33
CA ASN A 108 62.79 -5.12 28.81
C ASN A 108 61.74 -4.29 28.04
N ILE A 109 61.07 -4.94 27.09
CA ILE A 109 59.91 -4.38 26.40
C ILE A 109 58.80 -4.24 27.44
N THR A 110 58.73 -3.08 28.08
CA THR A 110 57.50 -2.58 28.68
C THR A 110 56.50 -2.50 27.54
N MET A 111 55.51 -3.40 27.51
CA MET A 111 54.30 -3.25 26.74
C MET A 111 53.68 -1.91 27.14
N ASP A 112 54.00 -0.85 26.41
CA ASP A 112 53.23 0.38 26.45
C ASP A 112 51.80 -0.02 26.07
N THR A 113 50.93 -0.01 27.07
CA THR A 113 49.49 -0.08 26.91
C THR A 113 49.09 0.95 25.87
N MET A 114 48.89 0.49 24.63
CA MET A 114 48.31 1.31 23.57
C MET A 114 47.06 1.97 24.16
N PRO A 115 46.97 3.31 24.13
CA PRO A 115 45.76 3.98 24.59
C PRO A 115 44.57 3.37 23.84
N PRO A 116 43.49 3.00 24.55
CA PRO A 116 42.34 2.41 23.90
C PRO A 116 41.90 3.36 22.78
N PRO A 117 41.72 2.89 21.53
CA PRO A 117 41.37 3.75 20.41
C PRO A 117 40.00 4.37 20.69
N THR A 118 40.00 5.61 21.17
CA THR A 118 38.81 6.38 21.54
C THR A 118 38.17 7.10 20.36
N ASP A 119 38.73 6.95 19.15
CA ASP A 119 38.20 7.55 17.94
C ASP A 119 37.01 6.74 17.42
N LEU A 120 35.85 6.97 18.05
CA LEU A 120 34.57 6.60 17.48
C LEU A 120 34.48 7.18 16.05
N PRO A 121 34.08 6.36 15.05
CA PRO A 121 34.00 6.83 13.69
C PRO A 121 33.04 8.02 13.59
N PRO A 122 33.38 9.06 12.79
CA PRO A 122 32.54 10.25 12.66
C PRO A 122 31.13 9.88 12.16
N SER A 123 30.14 10.67 12.54
CA SER A 123 28.75 10.50 12.05
C SER A 123 28.69 10.58 10.52
N LEU A 124 27.71 9.93 9.88
CA LEU A 124 27.57 9.94 8.40
C LEU A 124 27.58 11.37 7.83
N ALA A 125 26.92 12.33 8.47
CA ALA A 125 26.90 13.74 8.03
C ALA A 125 28.25 14.49 8.20
N GLN A 126 29.23 13.85 8.83
CA GLN A 126 30.61 14.31 9.02
C GLN A 126 31.65 13.38 8.42
N ALA A 127 31.22 12.24 7.88
CA ALA A 127 32.12 11.39 7.12
C ALA A 127 32.73 12.28 6.04
N PRO A 128 34.06 12.33 5.91
CA PRO A 128 34.72 13.17 4.90
C PRO A 128 34.26 12.80 3.48
N THR A 129 33.61 11.66 3.33
CA THR A 129 33.02 11.13 2.09
C THR A 129 31.60 11.61 1.81
N THR A 130 30.92 12.27 2.76
CA THR A 130 29.53 12.70 2.54
C THR A 130 29.51 13.99 1.74
N PRO A 131 28.86 14.01 0.56
CA PRO A 131 28.82 15.20 -0.28
C PRO A 131 28.19 16.37 0.47
N ALA A 132 28.85 17.55 0.47
CA ALA A 132 28.32 18.75 1.10
C ALA A 132 26.90 19.11 0.60
N VAL A 133 26.64 18.82 -0.68
CA VAL A 133 25.32 18.99 -1.32
C VAL A 133 24.24 18.21 -0.56
N LEU A 134 24.49 16.96 -0.16
CA LEU A 134 23.50 16.14 0.54
C LEU A 134 23.23 16.67 1.94
N THR A 135 24.27 17.15 2.63
CA THR A 135 24.13 17.76 3.96
C THR A 135 23.26 19.01 3.95
N MET A 136 23.28 19.78 2.86
CA MET A 136 22.41 20.94 2.67
C MET A 136 21.02 20.57 2.14
N PHE A 137 20.95 19.62 1.21
CA PHE A 137 19.71 19.27 0.52
C PHE A 137 18.76 18.45 1.38
N LEU A 138 19.25 17.48 2.17
CA LEU A 138 18.39 16.59 2.95
C LEU A 138 17.49 17.35 3.95
N PRO A 139 18.00 18.30 4.76
CA PRO A 139 17.15 19.12 5.64
C PRO A 139 16.10 19.93 4.88
N LEU A 140 16.50 20.54 3.76
CA LEU A 140 15.59 21.32 2.92
C LEU A 140 14.49 20.43 2.35
N ALA A 141 14.84 19.26 1.83
CA ALA A 141 13.90 18.29 1.30
C ALA A 141 12.95 17.74 2.37
N CYS A 142 13.43 17.51 3.60
CA CYS A 142 12.57 17.16 4.73
C CYS A 142 11.56 18.27 5.05
N ILE A 143 11.99 19.53 5.09
CA ILE A 143 11.12 20.68 5.35
C ILE A 143 10.08 20.85 4.23
N VAL A 144 10.50 20.77 2.97
CA VAL A 144 9.57 20.82 1.82
C VAL A 144 8.56 19.69 1.92
N THR A 145 9.00 18.46 2.18
CA THR A 145 8.09 17.31 2.35
C THR A 145 7.11 17.52 3.52
N HIS A 146 7.55 18.12 4.63
CA HIS A 146 6.65 18.50 5.74
C HIS A 146 5.55 19.48 5.31
N ILE A 147 5.93 20.52 4.56
CA ILE A 147 4.99 21.54 4.08
C ILE A 147 3.98 20.90 3.12
N VAL A 148 4.45 20.04 2.21
CA VAL A 148 3.57 19.34 1.27
C VAL A 148 2.62 18.38 2.00
N PHE A 149 3.08 17.67 3.03
CA PHE A 149 2.20 16.86 3.89
C PHE A 149 1.12 17.69 4.58
N ALA A 150 1.52 18.79 5.23
CA ALA A 150 0.59 19.65 5.96
C ALA A 150 -0.44 20.27 5.01
N TYR A 151 -0.01 20.70 3.82
CA TYR A 151 -0.91 21.16 2.78
C TYR A 151 -1.87 20.05 2.31
N GLY A 152 -1.36 18.85 2.05
CA GLY A 152 -2.19 17.70 1.66
C GLY A 152 -3.25 17.32 2.70
N GLN A 153 -2.94 17.46 3.99
CA GLN A 153 -3.87 17.23 5.10
C GLN A 153 -4.91 18.34 5.26
N TRP A 154 -4.63 19.57 4.84
CA TRP A 154 -5.57 20.70 4.98
C TRP A 154 -6.41 20.93 3.73
N ALA A 155 -5.86 20.65 2.55
CA ALA A 155 -6.56 20.82 1.30
C ALA A 155 -7.67 19.76 1.13
N PRO A 156 -8.70 20.05 0.33
CA PRO A 156 -9.70 19.06 -0.05
C PRO A 156 -9.04 17.86 -0.73
N MET A 157 -9.35 16.65 -0.25
CA MET A 157 -8.66 15.43 -0.67
C MET A 157 -9.36 14.73 -1.82
N TRP A 158 -10.68 14.58 -1.75
CA TRP A 158 -11.47 13.98 -2.82
C TRP A 158 -12.88 14.57 -2.84
N ARG A 159 -13.55 14.45 -3.98
CA ARG A 159 -14.97 14.77 -4.14
C ARG A 159 -15.72 13.58 -4.71
N LEU A 160 -16.95 13.40 -4.26
CA LEU A 160 -17.90 12.49 -4.88
C LEU A 160 -18.58 13.26 -6.03
N SER A 161 -18.32 12.84 -7.27
CA SER A 161 -18.88 13.44 -8.48
C SER A 161 -19.89 12.48 -9.10
N LEU A 162 -21.06 12.99 -9.43
CA LEU A 162 -22.06 12.31 -10.26
C LEU A 162 -21.94 12.89 -11.67
N SER A 163 -21.41 12.10 -12.59
CA SER A 163 -21.28 12.44 -14.01
C SER A 163 -22.34 11.70 -14.80
N ALA A 164 -23.16 12.43 -15.54
CA ALA A 164 -24.06 11.90 -16.57
C ALA A 164 -23.40 12.18 -17.92
N GLU A 165 -22.84 11.15 -18.54
CA GLU A 165 -22.10 11.22 -19.81
C GLU A 165 -22.94 10.63 -20.93
N ASP A 166 -23.05 11.38 -22.02
CA ASP A 166 -23.68 10.96 -23.27
C ASP A 166 -25.06 10.32 -23.11
N ILE A 167 -25.87 10.79 -22.14
CA ILE A 167 -27.26 10.34 -22.02
C ILE A 167 -28.04 10.92 -23.18
N ASP A 168 -28.28 10.10 -24.19
CA ASP A 168 -29.16 10.36 -25.32
C ASP A 168 -30.26 9.31 -25.32
N ILE A 169 -31.43 9.68 -24.82
CA ILE A 169 -32.61 8.81 -24.78
C ILE A 169 -33.64 9.38 -25.75
N THR A 170 -33.98 8.57 -26.74
CA THR A 170 -35.04 8.86 -27.70
C THR A 170 -36.26 8.02 -27.37
N ALA A 171 -37.42 8.65 -27.24
CA ALA A 171 -38.69 7.98 -26.99
C ALA A 171 -39.65 8.32 -28.13
N GLN A 172 -39.98 7.33 -28.96
CA GLN A 172 -40.89 7.44 -30.09
C GLN A 172 -42.26 6.86 -29.75
N ALA A 173 -43.32 7.64 -29.92
CA ALA A 173 -44.67 7.15 -29.73
C ALA A 173 -45.14 6.32 -30.95
N GLN A 174 -45.29 5.01 -30.79
CA GLN A 174 -45.73 4.09 -31.85
C GLN A 174 -47.26 4.01 -31.97
N THR A 175 -47.98 4.15 -30.85
CA THR A 175 -49.44 4.02 -30.84
C THR A 175 -50.15 5.37 -30.85
N THR A 176 -51.34 5.42 -31.45
CA THR A 176 -52.18 6.63 -31.46
C THR A 176 -52.57 7.10 -30.05
N VAL A 177 -52.67 6.16 -29.09
CA VAL A 177 -52.93 6.46 -27.68
C VAL A 177 -51.73 7.18 -27.06
N THR A 178 -50.52 6.64 -27.24
CA THR A 178 -49.27 7.24 -26.75
C THR A 178 -49.03 8.62 -27.36
N LYS A 179 -49.21 8.77 -28.69
CA LYS A 179 -49.09 10.06 -29.39
C LYS A 179 -50.02 11.12 -28.83
N LYS A 180 -51.29 10.75 -28.59
CA LYS A 180 -52.28 11.66 -28.02
C LYS A 180 -51.88 12.11 -26.61
N ILE A 181 -51.30 11.22 -25.81
CA ILE A 181 -50.84 11.54 -24.45
C ILE A 181 -49.64 12.46 -24.48
N PHE A 182 -48.65 12.21 -25.35
CA PHE A 182 -47.47 13.09 -25.49
C PHE A 182 -47.92 14.52 -25.83
N ASN A 183 -48.80 14.67 -26.82
CA ASN A 183 -49.37 15.96 -27.20
C ASN A 183 -50.24 16.60 -26.08
N GLN A 184 -50.89 15.79 -25.24
CA GLN A 184 -51.73 16.30 -24.14
C GLN A 184 -50.92 16.73 -22.92
N LEU A 185 -49.76 16.13 -22.70
CA LEU A 185 -48.85 16.48 -21.61
C LEU A 185 -47.94 17.68 -21.96
N GLY A 186 -47.94 18.12 -23.22
CA GLY A 186 -47.15 19.26 -23.67
C GLY A 186 -45.64 19.04 -23.52
N LEU A 187 -45.18 17.78 -23.63
CA LEU A 187 -43.76 17.40 -23.47
C LEU A 187 -42.85 18.09 -24.50
N ASP A 188 -43.44 18.60 -25.57
CA ASP A 188 -42.82 19.39 -26.63
C ASP A 188 -42.25 20.74 -26.14
N ASN A 189 -42.67 21.24 -24.97
CA ASN A 189 -42.19 22.51 -24.41
C ASN A 189 -41.20 22.34 -23.25
N THR A 190 -40.89 21.11 -22.83
CA THR A 190 -40.11 20.87 -21.61
C THR A 190 -38.61 21.13 -21.86
N PRO A 191 -37.92 21.94 -21.03
CA PRO A 191 -36.49 22.22 -21.22
C PRO A 191 -35.66 20.94 -21.21
N GLY A 192 -34.79 20.75 -22.21
CA GLY A 192 -33.95 19.56 -22.35
C GLY A 192 -34.52 18.47 -23.26
N PHE A 193 -35.77 18.62 -23.72
CA PHE A 193 -36.35 17.75 -24.74
C PHE A 193 -36.38 18.47 -26.10
N SER A 194 -35.79 17.84 -27.11
CA SER A 194 -35.95 18.26 -28.50
C SER A 194 -37.03 17.40 -29.16
N HIS A 195 -38.01 18.04 -29.77
CA HIS A 195 -39.13 17.38 -30.40
C HIS A 195 -39.00 17.40 -31.92
N ASP A 196 -38.98 16.22 -32.55
CA ASP A 196 -39.05 16.06 -34.01
C ASP A 196 -40.23 15.15 -34.39
N GLY A 197 -41.43 15.74 -34.41
CA GLY A 197 -42.65 15.02 -34.81
C GLY A 197 -43.21 14.07 -33.74
N ASP A 198 -42.84 12.79 -33.78
CA ASP A 198 -43.33 11.77 -32.82
C ASP A 198 -42.21 11.28 -31.88
N THR A 199 -41.01 11.87 -31.99
CA THR A 199 -39.81 11.49 -31.23
C THR A 199 -39.47 12.57 -30.21
N LEU A 200 -39.32 12.13 -28.97
CA LEU A 200 -38.86 12.93 -27.84
C LEU A 200 -37.39 12.58 -27.58
N ASN A 201 -36.48 13.54 -27.78
CA ASN A 201 -35.05 13.33 -27.56
C ASN A 201 -34.63 14.03 -26.28
N TYR A 202 -34.12 13.28 -25.31
CA TYR A 202 -33.57 13.78 -24.06
C TYR A 202 -32.06 13.65 -24.09
N ARG A 203 -31.37 14.80 -24.08
CA ARG A 203 -29.92 14.84 -23.99
C ARG A 203 -29.49 15.54 -22.72
N VAL A 204 -28.72 14.85 -21.89
CA VAL A 204 -28.15 15.42 -20.66
C VAL A 204 -26.68 15.08 -20.53
N GLU A 205 -25.88 16.15 -20.46
CA GLU A 205 -24.48 16.14 -20.07
C GLU A 205 -24.38 17.02 -18.83
N GLN A 206 -24.30 16.41 -17.65
CA GLN A 206 -24.22 17.13 -16.39
C GLN A 206 -23.22 16.47 -15.45
N GLU A 207 -22.30 17.28 -14.94
CA GLU A 207 -21.42 16.89 -13.84
C GLU A 207 -21.88 17.62 -12.57
N HIS A 208 -22.29 16.87 -11.56
CA HIS A 208 -22.71 17.41 -10.28
C HIS A 208 -21.78 16.94 -9.16
N THR A 209 -21.17 17.88 -8.44
CA THR A 209 -20.38 17.56 -7.25
C THR A 209 -21.33 17.33 -6.08
N VAL A 210 -21.43 16.08 -5.63
CA VAL A 210 -22.31 15.70 -4.51
C VAL A 210 -21.73 16.20 -3.19
N GLN A 211 -20.46 15.90 -2.93
CA GLN A 211 -19.81 16.26 -1.67
C GLN A 211 -18.29 16.30 -1.82
N THR A 212 -17.66 17.26 -1.15
CA THR A 212 -16.21 17.38 -1.04
C THR A 212 -15.75 16.96 0.35
N PHE A 213 -14.73 16.13 0.43
CA PHE A 213 -14.21 15.59 1.69
C PHE A 213 -12.80 16.13 1.95
N THR A 214 -12.58 16.60 3.18
CA THR A 214 -11.25 16.94 3.70
C THR A 214 -10.81 15.86 4.68
N TYR A 215 -9.50 15.78 4.95
CA TYR A 215 -8.95 14.90 5.97
C TYR A 215 -9.62 15.10 7.34
N GLY A 216 -9.77 16.36 7.76
CA GLY A 216 -10.38 16.71 9.04
C GLY A 216 -11.84 16.27 9.12
N PHE A 217 -12.59 16.46 8.04
CA PHE A 217 -13.98 16.02 7.94
C PHE A 217 -14.09 14.49 8.05
N ALA A 218 -13.21 13.73 7.38
CA ALA A 218 -13.20 12.28 7.48
C ALA A 218 -12.91 11.79 8.93
N VAL A 219 -11.98 12.44 9.64
CA VAL A 219 -11.69 12.15 11.05
C VAL A 219 -12.89 12.48 11.94
N GLU A 220 -13.53 13.63 11.72
CA GLU A 220 -14.69 14.08 12.49
C GLU A 220 -15.87 13.11 12.32
N GLU A 221 -16.17 12.72 11.08
CA GLU A 221 -17.25 11.78 10.76
C GLU A 221 -17.02 10.40 11.40
N LEU A 222 -15.81 9.87 11.30
CA LEU A 222 -15.41 8.61 11.95
C LEU A 222 -15.43 8.70 13.48
N TRP A 223 -15.10 9.86 14.04
CA TRP A 223 -15.09 10.07 15.50
C TRP A 223 -16.50 10.13 16.09
N HIS A 224 -17.39 10.86 15.42
CA HIS A 224 -18.79 10.99 15.82
C HIS A 224 -19.58 9.71 15.57
N ALA A 225 -19.18 8.90 14.58
CA ALA A 225 -19.79 7.63 14.25
C ALA A 225 -21.32 7.76 14.02
N TYR A 226 -21.74 8.84 13.36
CA TYR A 226 -23.16 9.07 13.09
C TYR A 226 -23.71 7.95 12.20
N GLY A 227 -24.76 7.26 12.67
CA GLY A 227 -25.38 6.15 11.94
C GLY A 227 -24.55 4.86 11.83
N MET A 228 -23.40 4.73 12.52
CA MET A 228 -22.55 3.53 12.40
C MET A 228 -22.88 2.43 13.42
N PRO A 229 -22.85 1.14 13.01
CA PRO A 229 -23.07 0.02 13.92
C PRO A 229 -21.88 -0.12 14.88
N GLY A 230 -22.06 0.42 16.08
CA GLY A 230 -21.04 0.40 17.14
C GLY A 230 -20.11 1.62 17.07
N VAL A 231 -19.71 2.08 18.25
CA VAL A 231 -18.95 3.33 18.42
C VAL A 231 -17.43 3.08 18.46
N PHE A 232 -17.03 1.86 18.81
CA PHE A 232 -15.62 1.53 19.04
C PHE A 232 -14.80 1.49 17.74
N LEU A 233 -15.28 0.77 16.72
CA LEU A 233 -14.52 0.56 15.48
C LEU A 233 -14.27 1.86 14.70
N PRO A 234 -15.28 2.74 14.47
CA PRO A 234 -15.05 4.00 13.77
C PRO A 234 -14.08 4.92 14.52
N ARG A 235 -14.17 4.96 15.86
CA ARG A 235 -13.22 5.74 16.68
C ARG A 235 -11.82 5.17 16.64
N CYS A 236 -11.66 3.85 16.64
CA CYS A 236 -10.36 3.21 16.43
C CYS A 236 -9.80 3.58 15.05
N ALA A 237 -10.61 3.55 14.00
CA ALA A 237 -10.20 3.98 12.66
C ALA A 237 -9.80 5.46 12.64
N ALA A 238 -10.58 6.35 13.26
CA ALA A 238 -10.24 7.77 13.40
C ALA A 238 -8.88 7.98 14.11
N ILE A 239 -8.64 7.26 15.20
CA ILE A 239 -7.36 7.32 15.94
C ILE A 239 -6.23 6.82 15.05
N LEU A 240 -6.41 5.68 14.36
CA LEU A 240 -5.40 5.12 13.47
C LEU A 240 -5.09 6.08 12.33
N LEU A 241 -6.11 6.73 11.76
CA LEU A 241 -5.98 7.74 10.71
C LEU A 241 -5.16 8.94 11.22
N VAL A 242 -5.52 9.50 12.38
CA VAL A 242 -4.78 10.60 13.01
C VAL A 242 -3.33 10.23 13.33
N VAL A 243 -3.10 9.04 13.88
CA VAL A 243 -1.75 8.59 14.25
C VAL A 243 -0.90 8.32 13.01
N PHE A 244 -1.37 7.51 12.07
CA PHE A 244 -0.56 7.03 10.94
C PHE A 244 -0.53 7.97 9.72
N SER A 245 -1.58 8.75 9.49
CA SER A 245 -1.66 9.71 8.37
C SER A 245 -1.42 11.15 8.81
N GLY A 246 -1.86 11.52 10.02
CA GLY A 246 -1.66 12.85 10.58
C GLY A 246 -0.26 13.04 11.17
N ILE A 247 0.00 12.37 12.29
CA ILE A 247 1.17 12.63 13.14
C ILE A 247 2.43 11.91 12.61
N TRP A 248 2.28 10.64 12.23
CA TRP A 248 3.40 9.78 11.89
C TRP A 248 4.26 10.27 10.72
N PRO A 249 3.72 10.77 9.59
CA PRO A 249 4.57 11.22 8.48
C PRO A 249 5.48 12.38 8.88
N HIS A 250 4.97 13.29 9.73
CA HIS A 250 5.76 14.37 10.29
C HIS A 250 6.78 13.87 11.31
N LEU A 251 6.37 13.01 12.23
CA LEU A 251 7.29 12.44 13.23
C LEU A 251 8.44 11.69 12.54
N LYS A 252 8.15 10.93 11.48
CA LYS A 252 9.14 10.23 10.67
C LYS A 252 10.16 11.19 10.08
N LEU A 253 9.73 12.28 9.44
CA LEU A 253 10.62 13.27 8.84
C LEU A 253 11.48 13.98 9.91
N ILE A 254 10.90 14.29 11.07
CA ILE A 254 11.65 14.85 12.22
C ILE A 254 12.70 13.86 12.70
N LEU A 255 12.35 12.57 12.86
CA LEU A 255 13.27 11.53 13.30
C LEU A 255 14.36 11.26 12.25
N LEU A 256 14.04 11.31 10.96
CA LEU A 256 15.01 11.22 9.88
C LEU A 256 15.99 12.39 9.96
N GLN A 257 15.47 13.62 10.10
CA GLN A 257 16.26 14.84 10.25
C GLN A 257 17.14 14.81 11.50
N TRP A 258 16.60 14.33 12.63
CA TRP A 258 17.34 14.14 13.88
C TRP A 258 18.46 13.13 13.67
N SER A 259 18.15 11.94 13.15
CA SER A 259 19.13 10.87 12.92
C SER A 259 20.29 11.31 12.02
N TRP A 260 20.00 12.25 11.10
CA TRP A 260 20.99 12.88 10.24
C TRP A 260 21.80 13.96 10.95
N SER A 261 21.13 14.87 11.68
CA SER A 261 21.72 16.09 12.25
C SER A 261 22.41 15.89 13.59
N SER A 262 22.12 14.79 14.30
CA SER A 262 22.68 14.49 15.62
C SER A 262 24.17 14.14 15.55
N ARG A 263 25.01 15.17 15.38
CA ARG A 263 26.48 15.12 15.56
C ARG A 263 26.90 14.99 17.02
N ARG A 264 26.13 15.59 17.94
CA ARG A 264 26.54 15.79 19.35
C ARG A 264 26.03 14.74 20.31
N LEU A 265 24.87 14.13 20.05
CA LEU A 265 24.40 13.01 20.85
C LEU A 265 25.03 11.76 20.25
N SER A 266 26.06 11.24 20.91
CA SER A 266 26.89 10.07 20.56
C SER A 266 26.05 8.78 20.44
N LEU A 267 25.15 8.74 19.47
CA LEU A 267 24.38 7.56 19.13
C LEU A 267 25.33 6.59 18.46
N LYS A 268 25.63 5.49 19.17
CA LYS A 268 26.43 4.38 18.63
C LYS A 268 25.92 4.02 17.22
N PRO A 269 26.79 3.79 16.23
CA PRO A 269 26.41 3.48 14.84
C PRO A 269 25.34 2.38 14.70
N ASN A 270 25.35 1.41 15.61
CA ASN A 270 24.35 0.33 15.67
C ASN A 270 22.94 0.86 15.98
N ARG A 271 22.80 1.79 16.94
CA ARG A 271 21.49 2.38 17.29
C ARG A 271 20.93 3.15 16.11
N ARG A 272 21.76 3.94 15.43
CA ARG A 272 21.34 4.70 14.24
C ARG A 272 20.84 3.79 13.13
N THR A 273 21.58 2.74 12.80
CA THR A 273 21.18 1.79 11.74
C THR A 273 19.86 1.12 12.09
N ARG A 274 19.66 0.76 13.37
CA ARG A 274 18.39 0.22 13.86
C ARG A 274 17.27 1.25 13.73
N THR A 275 17.48 2.51 14.13
CA THR A 275 16.49 3.59 14.00
C THR A 275 16.12 3.85 12.54
N LEU A 276 17.09 3.91 11.62
CA LEU A 276 16.82 4.06 10.19
C LEU A 276 16.02 2.87 9.63
N GLY A 277 16.35 1.65 10.04
CA GLY A 277 15.56 0.46 9.68
C GLY A 277 14.11 0.54 10.18
N TRP A 278 13.88 1.00 11.42
CA TRP A 278 12.54 1.24 11.94
C TRP A 278 11.80 2.35 11.19
N LEU A 279 12.48 3.44 10.85
CA LEU A 279 11.91 4.55 10.08
C LEU A 279 11.54 4.13 8.66
N ALA A 280 12.32 3.24 8.05
CA ALA A 280 12.00 2.65 6.75
C ALA A 280 10.78 1.72 6.85
N LEU A 281 10.74 0.83 7.85
CA LEU A 281 9.62 -0.10 8.07
C LEU A 281 8.31 0.65 8.34
N LEU A 282 8.32 1.54 9.32
CA LEU A 282 7.15 2.33 9.69
C LEU A 282 6.83 3.40 8.65
N GLY A 283 7.80 3.79 7.82
CA GLY A 283 7.61 4.75 6.75
C GLY A 283 6.65 4.31 5.66
N LYS A 284 6.33 3.01 5.58
CA LYS A 284 5.29 2.50 4.68
C LYS A 284 3.89 2.73 5.23
N TRP A 285 3.73 2.75 6.55
CA TRP A 285 2.42 2.87 7.19
C TRP A 285 1.77 4.24 6.93
N SER A 286 2.54 5.25 6.52
CA SER A 286 1.97 6.50 5.99
C SER A 286 1.22 6.33 4.66
N LEU A 287 1.36 5.19 3.96
CA LEU A 287 0.55 4.85 2.79
C LEU A 287 -0.83 4.31 3.17
N ALA A 288 -1.10 4.00 4.44
CA ALA A 288 -2.37 3.40 4.85
C ALA A 288 -3.57 4.22 4.36
N ASP A 289 -3.49 5.55 4.49
CA ASP A 289 -4.54 6.46 4.08
C ASP A 289 -4.68 6.52 2.55
N VAL A 290 -3.57 6.70 1.82
CA VAL A 290 -3.56 6.67 0.34
C VAL A 290 -4.18 5.37 -0.19
N LEU A 291 -3.79 4.24 0.38
CA LEU A 291 -4.32 2.94 -0.03
C LEU A 291 -5.79 2.77 0.36
N THR A 292 -6.21 3.30 1.52
CA THR A 292 -7.62 3.33 1.92
C THR A 292 -8.43 4.13 0.92
N VAL A 293 -7.95 5.32 0.51
CA VAL A 293 -8.59 6.15 -0.51
C VAL A 293 -8.61 5.43 -1.86
N CYS A 294 -7.52 4.79 -2.30
CA CYS A 294 -7.51 4.02 -3.55
C CYS A 294 -8.55 2.90 -3.56
N VAL A 295 -8.67 2.14 -2.46
CA VAL A 295 -9.70 1.11 -2.32
C VAL A 295 -11.09 1.77 -2.31
N MET A 296 -11.26 2.86 -1.57
CA MET A 296 -12.52 3.61 -1.50
C MET A 296 -12.97 4.13 -2.87
N VAL A 297 -12.06 4.64 -3.69
CA VAL A 297 -12.31 5.02 -5.09
C VAL A 297 -12.84 3.83 -5.87
N GLY A 298 -12.22 2.66 -5.72
CA GLY A 298 -12.69 1.47 -6.43
C GLY A 298 -14.05 0.96 -5.96
N VAL A 299 -14.36 1.13 -4.67
CA VAL A 299 -15.67 0.79 -4.10
C VAL A 299 -16.74 1.74 -4.62
N LEU A 300 -16.50 3.05 -4.57
CA LEU A 300 -17.49 4.08 -4.86
C LEU A 300 -17.60 4.47 -6.33
N ASN A 301 -16.74 3.94 -7.21
CA ASN A 301 -16.87 4.15 -8.65
C ASN A 301 -18.00 3.27 -9.21
N LEU A 302 -19.25 3.70 -9.02
CA LEU A 302 -20.45 3.08 -9.58
C LEU A 302 -20.63 3.63 -11.00
N GLU A 303 -20.48 2.75 -11.98
CA GLU A 303 -20.80 3.05 -13.37
C GLU A 303 -21.99 2.17 -13.75
N TRP A 304 -23.00 2.77 -14.36
CA TRP A 304 -24.11 2.03 -14.94
C TRP A 304 -24.46 2.55 -16.32
N ILE A 305 -24.72 1.60 -17.21
CA ILE A 305 -25.10 1.86 -18.59
C ILE A 305 -26.62 1.94 -18.64
N ILE A 306 -27.13 3.05 -19.16
CA ILE A 306 -28.54 3.26 -19.41
C ILE A 306 -28.91 2.51 -20.70
N ASP A 307 -29.74 1.48 -20.56
CA ASP A 307 -30.33 0.74 -21.67
C ASP A 307 -31.84 1.05 -21.77
N PRO A 308 -32.26 2.01 -22.62
CA PRO A 308 -33.63 2.50 -22.65
C PRO A 308 -34.71 1.42 -22.87
N PRO A 309 -34.53 0.41 -23.76
CA PRO A 309 -35.40 -0.75 -23.85
C PRO A 309 -35.62 -1.49 -22.53
N THR A 310 -34.55 -1.84 -21.81
CA THR A 310 -34.65 -2.55 -20.54
C THR A 310 -35.34 -1.70 -19.48
N MET A 311 -35.03 -0.39 -19.43
CA MET A 311 -35.73 0.55 -18.55
C MET A 311 -37.22 0.62 -18.84
N LYS A 312 -37.61 0.68 -20.12
CA LYS A 312 -39.02 0.70 -20.55
C LYS A 312 -39.75 -0.52 -20.05
N ASP A 313 -39.18 -1.70 -20.25
CA ASP A 313 -39.81 -2.96 -19.89
C ASP A 313 -39.93 -3.10 -18.37
N GLY A 314 -38.91 -2.71 -17.61
CA GLY A 314 -38.98 -2.73 -16.16
C GLY A 314 -39.92 -1.67 -15.58
N ILE A 315 -40.00 -0.45 -16.13
CA ILE A 315 -41.03 0.54 -15.78
C ILE A 315 -42.43 -0.03 -16.05
N ALA A 316 -42.64 -0.67 -17.21
CA ALA A 316 -43.93 -1.28 -17.53
C ALA A 316 -44.29 -2.39 -16.53
N ASN A 317 -43.33 -3.21 -16.13
CA ASN A 317 -43.55 -4.34 -15.23
C ASN A 317 -43.77 -3.92 -13.77
N HIS A 318 -43.10 -2.84 -13.34
CA HIS A 318 -43.13 -2.34 -11.96
C HIS A 318 -43.93 -1.04 -11.79
N LEU A 319 -44.83 -0.73 -12.73
CA LEU A 319 -45.58 0.53 -12.74
C LEU A 319 -46.40 0.77 -11.46
N SER A 320 -47.00 -0.27 -10.88
CA SER A 320 -47.76 -0.16 -9.62
C SER A 320 -46.88 0.29 -8.45
N MET A 321 -45.71 -0.34 -8.29
CA MET A 321 -44.71 0.05 -7.29
C MET A 321 -44.26 1.51 -7.48
N LEU A 322 -44.04 1.94 -8.72
CA LEU A 322 -43.65 3.32 -9.02
C LEU A 322 -44.76 4.32 -8.68
N ILE A 323 -46.03 3.97 -8.90
CA ILE A 323 -47.18 4.80 -8.52
C ILE A 323 -47.26 4.92 -6.99
N ASP A 324 -47.16 3.81 -6.27
CA ASP A 324 -47.18 3.79 -4.80
C ASP A 324 -46.04 4.62 -4.20
N LEU A 325 -44.85 4.56 -4.81
CA LEU A 325 -43.71 5.39 -4.43
C LEU A 325 -44.00 6.87 -4.68
N THR A 326 -44.56 7.19 -5.85
CA THR A 326 -44.86 8.57 -6.25
C THR A 326 -45.89 9.19 -5.28
N GLN A 327 -46.91 8.43 -4.89
CA GLN A 327 -47.94 8.85 -3.93
C GLN A 327 -47.38 9.15 -2.53
N GLN A 328 -46.26 8.53 -2.18
CA GLN A 328 -45.61 8.73 -0.89
C GLN A 328 -44.65 9.92 -0.87
N VAL A 329 -44.08 10.28 -2.02
CA VAL A 329 -43.12 11.38 -2.13
C VAL A 329 -43.81 12.70 -2.47
N TRP A 330 -44.88 12.67 -3.27
CA TRP A 330 -45.58 13.86 -3.72
C TRP A 330 -47.06 13.81 -3.44
N ASP A 331 -47.60 14.93 -2.97
CA ASP A 331 -49.03 15.15 -2.96
C ASP A 331 -49.55 15.31 -4.40
N ASP A 332 -50.82 14.95 -4.61
CA ASP A 332 -51.52 15.03 -5.90
C ASP A 332 -51.41 16.41 -6.58
N GLY A 333 -51.44 17.49 -5.79
CA GLY A 333 -51.28 18.86 -6.27
C GLY A 333 -49.85 19.25 -6.69
N GLN A 334 -48.81 18.61 -6.12
CA GLN A 334 -47.40 18.96 -6.36
C GLN A 334 -46.83 18.33 -7.63
N ILE A 335 -47.36 17.17 -8.05
CA ILE A 335 -46.87 16.46 -9.24
C ILE A 335 -47.10 17.31 -10.48
N CYS A 336 -48.32 17.84 -10.64
CA CYS A 336 -48.66 18.61 -11.82
C CYS A 336 -47.91 19.94 -11.91
N SER A 337 -47.58 20.58 -10.79
CA SER A 337 -46.79 21.81 -10.81
C SER A 337 -45.33 21.54 -11.16
N SER A 338 -44.79 20.39 -10.73
CA SER A 338 -43.45 19.95 -11.11
C SER A 338 -43.35 19.60 -12.59
N VAL A 339 -44.33 18.85 -13.12
CA VAL A 339 -44.33 18.36 -14.52
C VAL A 339 -44.59 19.49 -15.52
N LEU A 340 -45.53 20.39 -15.23
CA LEU A 340 -45.98 21.39 -16.20
C LEU A 340 -45.14 22.67 -16.19
N SER A 341 -44.13 22.78 -15.32
CA SER A 341 -43.25 23.96 -15.16
C SER A 341 -43.96 25.27 -14.77
N PHE A 342 -45.25 25.23 -14.45
CA PHE A 342 -46.04 26.34 -13.90
C PHE A 342 -46.78 25.91 -12.62
N ASP A 343 -47.19 26.87 -11.80
CA ASP A 343 -47.91 26.59 -10.55
C ASP A 343 -49.32 26.03 -10.85
N ALA A 344 -49.42 24.71 -10.87
CA ALA A 344 -50.65 23.97 -11.09
C ALA A 344 -51.49 23.76 -9.81
N SER A 345 -51.15 24.43 -8.71
CA SER A 345 -51.91 24.32 -7.45
C SER A 345 -53.38 24.69 -7.68
N ASP A 346 -53.65 25.73 -8.46
CA ASP A 346 -54.99 26.12 -8.89
C ASP A 346 -55.12 26.25 -10.41
N CYS A 347 -55.57 25.15 -11.04
CA CYS A 347 -55.93 25.18 -12.46
C CYS A 347 -57.03 26.22 -12.75
N GLY A 348 -57.82 26.65 -11.76
CA GLY A 348 -58.93 27.60 -11.89
C GLY A 348 -58.51 29.08 -11.95
N SER A 349 -57.24 29.41 -11.76
CA SER A 349 -56.80 30.81 -11.77
C SER A 349 -57.00 31.44 -13.16
N GLY A 350 -57.58 32.64 -13.18
CA GLY A 350 -57.99 33.32 -14.42
C GLY A 350 -56.85 33.81 -15.31
N ASP A 351 -55.60 33.65 -14.88
CA ASP A 351 -54.40 34.12 -15.59
C ASP A 351 -53.78 33.05 -16.52
N LEU A 352 -54.23 31.79 -16.44
CA LEU A 352 -53.77 30.70 -17.31
C LEU A 352 -54.41 30.80 -18.70
N SER A 353 -53.61 30.55 -19.74
CA SER A 353 -54.14 30.39 -21.09
C SER A 353 -55.03 29.14 -21.18
N ILE A 354 -55.95 29.11 -22.15
CA ILE A 354 -56.85 27.96 -22.37
C ILE A 354 -56.06 26.66 -22.56
N LYS A 355 -54.86 26.74 -23.17
CA LYS A 355 -53.97 25.59 -23.36
C LYS A 355 -53.44 25.07 -22.02
N GLU A 356 -52.86 25.95 -21.20
CA GLU A 356 -52.32 25.58 -19.88
C GLU A 356 -53.43 25.07 -18.95
N HIS A 357 -54.65 25.62 -19.05
CA HIS A 357 -55.80 25.15 -18.29
C HIS A 357 -56.18 23.69 -18.63
N LEU A 358 -56.15 23.33 -19.91
CA LEU A 358 -56.43 21.97 -20.37
C LEU A 358 -55.32 21.00 -19.96
N GLU A 359 -54.05 21.40 -20.06
CA GLU A 359 -52.88 20.62 -19.62
C GLU A 359 -52.92 20.36 -18.10
N CYS A 360 -53.22 21.40 -17.31
CA CYS A 360 -53.40 21.31 -15.87
C CYS A 360 -54.53 20.33 -15.48
N PHE A 361 -55.69 20.45 -16.12
CA PHE A 361 -56.83 19.56 -15.85
C PHE A 361 -56.55 18.11 -16.28
N ALA A 362 -55.89 17.90 -17.42
CA ALA A 362 -55.50 16.59 -17.89
C ALA A 362 -54.50 15.92 -16.93
N CYS A 363 -53.49 16.67 -16.48
CA CYS A 363 -52.53 16.19 -15.49
C CYS A 363 -53.22 15.82 -14.18
N LYS A 364 -54.04 16.71 -13.58
CA LYS A 364 -54.72 16.42 -12.31
C LYS A 364 -55.63 15.20 -12.41
N ARG A 365 -56.36 15.05 -13.51
CA ARG A 365 -57.21 13.87 -13.73
C ARG A 365 -56.40 12.59 -13.86
N PHE A 366 -55.25 12.64 -14.53
CA PHE A 366 -54.34 11.50 -14.65
C PHE A 366 -53.73 11.11 -13.30
N VAL A 367 -53.19 12.08 -12.56
CA VAL A 367 -52.61 11.85 -11.22
C VAL A 367 -53.66 11.33 -10.25
N TRP A 368 -54.88 11.90 -10.27
CA TRP A 368 -55.98 11.42 -9.44
C TRP A 368 -56.33 9.97 -9.74
N ALA A 369 -56.45 9.61 -11.03
CA ALA A 369 -56.72 8.23 -11.43
C ALA A 369 -55.57 7.29 -11.02
N ALA A 370 -54.31 7.73 -11.14
CA ALA A 370 -53.15 6.93 -10.75
C ALA A 370 -53.20 6.61 -9.24
N PHE A 371 -53.57 7.57 -8.40
CA PHE A 371 -53.58 7.40 -6.95
C PHE A 371 -54.82 6.70 -6.40
N HIS A 372 -55.97 6.82 -7.05
CA HIS A 372 -57.24 6.28 -6.55
C HIS A 372 -57.69 5.01 -7.28
N GLU A 373 -57.21 4.78 -8.51
CA GLU A 373 -57.56 3.63 -9.34
C GLU A 373 -56.29 2.94 -9.91
N PRO A 374 -55.36 2.48 -9.04
CA PRO A 374 -54.04 2.00 -9.47
C PRO A 374 -54.13 0.82 -10.44
N ASP A 375 -55.08 -0.11 -10.26
CA ASP A 375 -55.28 -1.25 -11.18
C ASP A 375 -55.67 -0.82 -12.60
N ALA A 376 -56.52 0.21 -12.70
CA ALA A 376 -56.98 0.74 -13.97
C ALA A 376 -55.84 1.48 -14.69
N VAL A 377 -55.08 2.27 -13.93
CA VAL A 377 -53.90 2.99 -14.44
C VAL A 377 -52.74 2.04 -14.73
N GLU A 378 -52.59 0.94 -14.03
CA GLU A 378 -51.58 -0.07 -14.35
C GLU A 378 -51.87 -0.69 -15.72
N LYS A 379 -53.12 -1.07 -15.99
CA LYS A 379 -53.51 -1.64 -17.28
C LYS A 379 -53.35 -0.63 -18.42
N GLN A 380 -53.81 0.61 -18.21
CA GLN A 380 -53.72 1.66 -19.23
C GLN A 380 -52.27 2.12 -19.42
N GLY A 381 -51.55 2.36 -18.33
CA GLY A 381 -50.15 2.75 -18.28
C GLY A 381 -49.23 1.72 -18.92
N LYS A 382 -49.43 0.42 -18.66
CA LYS A 382 -48.73 -0.66 -19.36
C LYS A 382 -48.94 -0.58 -20.87
N ALA A 383 -50.16 -0.30 -21.34
CA ALA A 383 -50.43 -0.14 -22.77
C ALA A 383 -49.75 1.11 -23.35
N ILE A 384 -49.69 2.21 -22.59
CA ILE A 384 -49.03 3.46 -22.99
C ILE A 384 -47.52 3.25 -23.10
N VAL A 385 -46.88 2.71 -22.04
CA VAL A 385 -45.43 2.45 -21.98
C VAL A 385 -45.00 1.46 -23.06
N LYS A 386 -45.77 0.39 -23.30
CA LYS A 386 -45.53 -0.54 -24.41
C LYS A 386 -45.65 0.11 -25.79
N GLY A 387 -46.44 1.19 -25.89
CA GLY A 387 -46.58 1.98 -27.10
C GLY A 387 -45.47 3.01 -27.31
N ILE A 388 -44.51 3.11 -26.40
CA ILE A 388 -43.29 3.91 -26.54
C ILE A 388 -42.18 2.97 -27.05
N ASP A 389 -41.51 3.38 -28.11
CA ASP A 389 -40.25 2.77 -28.54
C ASP A 389 -39.11 3.61 -27.98
N MET A 390 -38.26 3.01 -27.14
CA MET A 390 -37.16 3.73 -26.49
C MET A 390 -35.86 3.23 -27.10
N SER A 391 -35.05 4.16 -27.60
CA SER A 391 -33.71 3.86 -28.14
C SER A 391 -32.71 4.89 -27.66
N GLY A 392 -31.42 4.58 -27.74
CA GLY A 392 -30.38 5.46 -27.25
C GLY A 392 -29.38 4.75 -26.35
N HIS A 393 -28.52 5.54 -25.71
CA HIS A 393 -27.52 5.06 -24.78
C HIS A 393 -27.17 6.19 -23.81
N GLY A 394 -26.49 5.83 -22.73
CA GLY A 394 -25.93 6.79 -21.80
C GLY A 394 -25.17 6.07 -20.71
N THR A 395 -24.25 6.76 -20.08
CA THR A 395 -23.56 6.27 -18.90
C THR A 395 -23.75 7.25 -17.77
N VAL A 396 -24.08 6.72 -16.60
CA VAL A 396 -24.04 7.53 -15.38
C VAL A 396 -23.00 6.92 -14.47
N ARG A 397 -22.15 7.80 -13.96
CA ARG A 397 -21.00 7.44 -13.18
C ARG A 397 -21.01 8.23 -11.90
N LEU A 398 -21.24 7.56 -10.79
CA LEU A 398 -20.88 8.09 -9.48
C LEU A 398 -19.42 7.69 -9.24
N SER A 399 -18.52 8.66 -9.18
CA SER A 399 -17.10 8.41 -9.01
C SER A 399 -16.50 9.27 -7.91
N VAL A 400 -15.48 8.74 -7.26
CA VAL A 400 -14.63 9.53 -6.37
C VAL A 400 -13.49 10.08 -7.19
N VAL A 401 -13.42 11.40 -7.27
CA VAL A 401 -12.38 12.13 -8.01
C VAL A 401 -11.39 12.69 -7.01
N GLY A 402 -10.10 12.44 -7.22
CA GLY A 402 -9.05 13.01 -6.41
C GLY A 402 -9.00 14.53 -6.54
N MET A 403 -8.51 15.21 -5.51
CA MET A 403 -8.28 16.65 -5.51
C MET A 403 -6.85 16.98 -5.09
N GLU A 404 -6.49 18.26 -5.13
CA GLU A 404 -5.12 18.74 -4.87
C GLU A 404 -4.52 18.20 -3.56
N GLY A 405 -5.35 18.03 -2.52
CA GLY A 405 -4.92 17.52 -1.22
C GLY A 405 -4.38 16.09 -1.28
N ILE A 406 -5.09 15.15 -1.93
CA ILE A 406 -4.63 13.76 -1.99
C ILE A 406 -3.38 13.63 -2.87
N TYR A 407 -3.27 14.43 -3.94
CA TYR A 407 -2.09 14.40 -4.80
C TYR A 407 -0.85 14.94 -4.08
N ALA A 408 -0.97 16.06 -3.38
CA ALA A 408 0.11 16.60 -2.55
C ALA A 408 0.51 15.58 -1.48
N PHE A 409 -0.46 14.98 -0.80
CA PHE A 409 -0.20 13.94 0.19
C PHE A 409 0.55 12.74 -0.41
N CYS A 410 0.13 12.24 -1.58
CA CYS A 410 0.80 11.16 -2.28
C CYS A 410 2.25 11.52 -2.67
N ILE A 411 2.47 12.70 -3.23
CA ILE A 411 3.81 13.20 -3.57
C ILE A 411 4.67 13.25 -2.30
N ALA A 412 4.14 13.75 -1.18
CA ALA A 412 4.87 13.82 0.08
C ALA A 412 5.24 12.43 0.61
N VAL A 413 4.35 11.44 0.49
CA VAL A 413 4.66 10.05 0.87
C VAL A 413 5.77 9.47 -0.01
N ILE A 414 5.67 9.62 -1.33
CA ILE A 414 6.70 9.14 -2.26
C ILE A 414 8.04 9.80 -1.94
N LEU A 415 8.07 11.12 -1.77
CA LEU A 415 9.28 11.87 -1.40
C LEU A 415 9.84 11.39 -0.06
N SER A 416 9.00 11.16 0.94
CA SER A 416 9.42 10.65 2.25
C SER A 416 10.05 9.25 2.17
N VAL A 417 9.51 8.36 1.34
CA VAL A 417 10.09 7.03 1.09
C VAL A 417 11.42 7.17 0.33
N LEU A 418 11.47 7.99 -0.72
CA LEU A 418 12.70 8.25 -1.48
C LEU A 418 13.81 8.86 -0.61
N LEU A 419 13.47 9.76 0.31
CA LEU A 419 14.43 10.35 1.24
C LEU A 419 14.98 9.30 2.21
N SER A 420 14.14 8.40 2.75
CA SER A 420 14.60 7.28 3.58
C SER A 420 15.56 6.38 2.80
N VAL A 421 15.19 6.04 1.57
CA VAL A 421 16.00 5.26 0.62
C VAL A 421 17.38 5.89 0.39
N ILE A 422 17.40 7.19 0.12
CA ILE A 422 18.66 7.92 -0.14
C ILE A 422 19.54 7.85 1.10
N VAL A 423 18.98 8.12 2.28
CA VAL A 423 19.73 8.07 3.55
C VAL A 423 20.28 6.67 3.82
N ASP A 424 19.49 5.62 3.58
CA ASP A 424 19.91 4.23 3.75
C ASP A 424 21.02 3.84 2.78
N TRP A 425 20.92 4.26 1.52
CA TRP A 425 21.95 4.01 0.51
C TRP A 425 23.28 4.66 0.88
N TYR A 426 23.26 5.93 1.33
CA TYR A 426 24.48 6.60 1.80
C TYR A 426 25.03 5.97 3.07
N ASN A 427 24.17 5.56 4.01
CA ASN A 427 24.59 4.85 5.21
C ASN A 427 25.27 3.52 4.86
N TYR A 428 24.73 2.79 3.89
CA TYR A 428 25.33 1.56 3.37
C TYR A 428 26.71 1.80 2.75
N GLN A 429 26.84 2.79 1.86
CA GLN A 429 28.12 3.15 1.24
C GLN A 429 29.18 3.49 2.28
N TYR A 430 28.81 4.24 3.31
CA TYR A 430 29.73 4.59 4.39
C TYR A 430 30.16 3.38 5.22
N VAL A 431 29.24 2.50 5.59
CA VAL A 431 29.56 1.27 6.33
C VAL A 431 30.46 0.35 5.49
N ALA A 432 30.24 0.27 4.18
CA ALA A 432 31.09 -0.49 3.27
C ALA A 432 32.53 0.05 3.24
N LEU A 433 32.70 1.38 3.08
CA LEU A 433 34.00 2.04 3.11
C LEU A 433 34.71 1.89 4.47
N LEU A 434 33.97 1.95 5.57
CA LEU A 434 34.54 1.80 6.90
C LEU A 434 35.06 0.37 7.11
N ARG A 435 34.31 -0.64 6.63
CA ARG A 435 34.75 -2.04 6.67
C ARG A 435 36.00 -2.23 5.85
N GLU A 436 36.08 -1.68 4.64
CA GLU A 436 37.26 -1.75 3.79
C GLU A 436 38.50 -1.18 4.50
N LYS A 437 38.38 -0.01 5.14
CA LYS A 437 39.47 0.60 5.92
C LYS A 437 39.90 -0.23 7.11
N ILE A 438 38.96 -0.83 7.85
CA ILE A 438 39.27 -1.72 8.98
C ILE A 438 39.99 -2.97 8.49
N THR A 439 39.55 -3.55 7.37
CA THR A 439 40.19 -4.71 6.76
C THR A 439 41.59 -4.37 6.24
N ALA A 440 41.79 -3.20 5.62
CA ALA A 440 43.11 -2.72 5.19
C ALA A 440 44.07 -2.55 6.38
N ARG A 441 43.63 -1.92 7.47
CA ARG A 441 44.41 -1.79 8.71
C ARG A 441 44.79 -3.15 9.30
N ARG A 442 43.87 -4.12 9.29
CA ARG A 442 44.14 -5.49 9.77
C ARG A 442 45.14 -6.26 8.90
N ARG A 443 45.26 -5.93 7.61
CA ARG A 443 46.24 -6.56 6.71
C ARG A 443 47.66 -6.04 6.93
N GLY A 444 47.88 -5.04 7.79
CA GLY A 444 49.21 -4.45 7.98
C GLY A 444 49.71 -3.69 6.76
N GLU A 445 48.83 -3.32 5.81
CA GLU A 445 49.21 -2.53 4.63
C GLU A 445 49.61 -1.08 4.99
N ASP A 446 49.33 -0.63 6.21
CA ASP A 446 49.75 0.69 6.71
C ASP A 446 51.14 0.69 7.37
N THR A 447 51.85 -0.46 7.43
CA THR A 447 53.15 -0.55 8.14
C THR A 447 54.35 0.04 7.38
N ASP A 448 54.18 0.42 6.10
CA ASP A 448 55.26 1.02 5.29
C ASP A 448 55.20 2.56 5.21
N LEU A 449 54.25 3.21 5.88
CA LEU A 449 54.38 4.65 6.17
C LEU A 449 55.31 4.83 7.39
N THR A 450 56.55 4.36 7.26
CA THR A 450 57.64 4.87 8.08
C THR A 450 57.70 6.36 7.82
N LEU A 451 57.13 7.12 8.74
CA LEU A 451 57.35 8.53 8.92
C LEU A 451 58.87 8.66 9.07
N SER A 452 59.59 8.84 7.97
CA SER A 452 60.98 9.28 7.97
C SER A 452 60.94 10.71 8.51
N VAL A 453 60.80 10.82 9.83
CA VAL A 453 61.22 11.99 10.58
C VAL A 453 62.73 11.99 10.39
N THR A 454 63.17 12.60 9.30
CA THR A 454 64.52 13.12 9.19
C THR A 454 64.64 14.19 10.26
N THR A 455 64.91 13.77 11.50
CA THR A 455 65.55 14.64 12.49
C THR A 455 66.92 14.92 11.92
N ASN A 456 67.06 16.04 11.19
CA ASN A 456 68.37 16.65 10.99
C ASN A 456 68.80 17.15 12.37
N PRO A 457 69.84 16.58 13.01
CA PRO A 457 70.37 17.10 14.25
C PRO A 457 71.57 17.97 13.89
N GLU A 458 71.34 19.10 13.22
CA GLU A 458 72.39 20.10 13.07
C GLU A 458 71.78 21.45 12.74
N GLU A 459 72.32 22.49 13.38
CA GLU A 459 72.13 23.91 13.07
C GLU A 459 70.96 24.64 13.75
N ALA A 460 71.18 25.11 14.99
CA ALA A 460 71.37 26.54 15.26
C ALA A 460 71.29 26.84 16.76
N ALA A 461 72.40 27.36 17.28
CA ALA A 461 72.50 27.96 18.60
C ALA A 461 71.94 29.39 18.61
N ALA A 462 71.51 29.82 19.82
CA ALA A 462 71.31 31.20 20.31
C ALA A 462 69.89 31.81 20.20
N PRO A 463 69.56 32.81 21.04
CA PRO A 463 69.35 32.60 22.46
C PRO A 463 68.00 33.17 22.96
N LEU A 464 67.64 32.63 24.12
CA LEU A 464 66.53 32.96 25.00
C LEU A 464 66.67 34.39 25.56
N GLU A 465 65.85 35.34 25.10
CA GLU A 465 65.50 36.54 25.88
C GLU A 465 64.23 37.20 25.34
N SER A 466 63.40 37.72 26.25
CA SER A 466 62.17 38.50 26.05
C SER A 466 60.86 37.73 25.76
N LEU A 467 60.12 37.39 26.82
CA LEU A 467 58.73 37.86 27.04
C LEU A 467 58.14 37.25 28.32
N LEU A 468 58.51 37.89 29.43
CA LEU A 468 57.74 37.95 30.66
C LEU A 468 57.21 39.38 30.73
N LEU A 469 55.88 39.58 30.69
CA LEU A 469 55.13 40.54 31.53
C LEU A 469 53.69 40.81 31.00
N ALA A 470 52.81 40.99 31.99
CA ALA A 470 51.42 41.47 31.96
C ALA A 470 50.34 40.40 31.73
N GLY A 471 49.46 40.09 32.68
CA GLY A 471 49.21 40.75 33.96
C GLY A 471 48.38 39.91 34.91
N ASP A 472 48.67 40.12 36.18
CA ASP A 472 47.97 39.65 37.36
C ASP A 472 47.17 40.83 37.91
N THR A 473 45.87 40.63 38.15
CA THR A 473 45.07 41.39 39.12
C THR A 473 43.94 40.49 39.63
N THR A 474 44.21 39.80 40.73
CA THR A 474 43.42 39.78 41.99
C THR A 474 41.94 40.22 41.93
N SER A 475 41.02 39.38 42.45
CA SER A 475 40.23 39.68 43.67
C SER A 475 39.28 38.55 44.07
N GLU A 476 39.33 38.22 45.37
CA GLU A 476 38.24 37.78 46.26
C GLU A 476 37.50 36.45 45.98
N ALA A 477 37.78 35.40 46.75
CA ALA A 477 37.28 35.15 48.12
C ALA A 477 35.82 34.68 48.16
N SER A 478 35.63 33.36 48.32
CA SER A 478 34.70 32.76 49.30
C SER A 478 34.74 31.23 49.20
N GLU A 479 35.40 30.61 50.18
CA GLU A 479 34.95 29.31 50.70
C GLU A 479 33.64 29.50 51.47
N PRO A 480 32.81 28.45 51.57
CA PRO A 480 32.80 27.77 52.87
C PRO A 480 32.82 26.24 52.79
N LEU A 481 33.56 25.68 53.74
CA LEU A 481 33.54 24.29 54.21
C LEU A 481 32.23 23.92 54.95
N LEU A 482 32.02 22.61 55.08
CA LEU A 482 30.94 21.80 55.69
C LEU A 482 29.91 21.30 54.66
N GLU A 483 29.58 20.01 54.52
CA GLU A 483 29.62 18.92 55.50
C GLU A 483 29.52 17.53 54.83
N ASN A 484 30.24 16.60 55.45
CA ASN A 484 30.21 15.14 55.40
C ASN A 484 29.03 14.37 54.77
N SER A 485 29.43 13.28 54.10
CA SER A 485 28.92 11.91 54.30
C SER A 485 27.49 11.59 53.84
N ILE A 486 27.36 11.12 52.60
CA ILE A 486 26.61 9.88 52.32
C ILE A 486 27.44 9.03 51.36
N SER A 487 28.14 8.05 51.94
CA SER A 487 28.64 6.88 51.23
C SER A 487 27.45 6.10 50.68
N GLY A 488 27.36 6.03 49.36
CA GLY A 488 26.28 5.40 48.63
C GLY A 488 26.69 5.15 47.18
N THR A 489 27.86 4.55 46.98
CA THR A 489 28.19 3.87 45.73
C THR A 489 27.25 2.68 45.56
N ALA A 490 26.05 2.93 45.05
CA ALA A 490 25.33 1.92 44.31
C ALA A 490 26.10 1.73 43.00
N PRO A 491 26.57 0.50 42.68
CA PRO A 491 27.11 0.23 41.36
C PRO A 491 25.97 0.49 40.37
N PHE A 492 26.17 1.48 39.49
CA PHE A 492 25.37 1.62 38.30
C PHE A 492 25.69 0.38 37.45
N GLU A 493 24.91 -0.68 37.62
CA GLU A 493 24.87 -1.78 36.66
C GLU A 493 24.51 -1.14 35.31
N PRO A 494 25.36 -1.24 34.28
CA PRO A 494 24.93 -0.88 32.95
C PRO A 494 23.74 -1.77 32.64
N LEU A 495 22.64 -1.12 32.23
CA LEU A 495 21.44 -1.75 31.73
C LEU A 495 21.80 -2.57 30.48
N GLU A 496 22.34 -3.78 30.68
CA GLU A 496 22.41 -4.91 29.75
C GLU A 496 20.98 -5.39 29.50
N ILE A 497 20.20 -4.56 28.82
CA ILE A 497 18.87 -4.93 28.37
C ILE A 497 18.91 -4.93 26.84
N MET A 498 18.76 -6.15 26.28
CA MET A 498 18.52 -6.53 24.88
C MET A 498 19.69 -6.96 23.98
N GLU A 499 20.77 -7.57 24.50
CA GLU A 499 21.62 -8.45 23.67
C GLU A 499 21.12 -9.92 23.66
N ASP A 500 20.29 -10.31 24.64
CA ASP A 500 19.71 -11.66 24.73
C ASP A 500 18.57 -11.97 23.75
N ASP A 501 17.78 -10.99 23.29
CA ASP A 501 16.70 -11.29 22.33
C ASP A 501 17.25 -11.68 20.95
N ALA A 502 18.42 -11.17 20.59
CA ALA A 502 19.13 -11.58 19.39
C ALA A 502 19.67 -13.01 19.55
N SER A 503 20.15 -13.40 20.74
CA SER A 503 20.67 -14.75 20.98
C SER A 503 19.56 -15.82 21.00
N VAL A 504 18.34 -15.49 21.44
CA VAL A 504 17.18 -16.39 21.39
C VAL A 504 16.71 -16.62 19.96
N LEU A 505 16.56 -15.54 19.18
CA LEU A 505 16.20 -15.66 17.77
C LEU A 505 17.30 -16.36 16.98
N ASP A 506 18.57 -16.05 17.24
CA ASP A 506 19.73 -16.66 16.58
C ASP A 506 19.86 -18.15 16.94
N ASN A 507 19.62 -18.54 18.20
CA ASN A 507 19.57 -19.95 18.60
C ASN A 507 18.40 -20.71 17.94
N TRP A 508 17.22 -20.11 17.85
CA TRP A 508 16.08 -20.71 17.18
C TRP A 508 16.33 -20.85 15.66
N VAL A 509 16.89 -19.81 15.05
CA VAL A 509 17.37 -19.78 13.66
C VAL A 509 18.44 -20.84 13.41
N HIS A 510 19.42 -20.96 14.29
CA HIS A 510 20.51 -21.90 14.11
C HIS A 510 20.03 -23.35 14.27
N ARG A 511 19.06 -23.59 15.15
CA ARG A 511 18.42 -24.91 15.34
C ARG A 511 17.51 -25.30 14.18
N THR A 512 16.83 -24.34 13.56
CA THR A 512 15.96 -24.59 12.39
C THR A 512 16.76 -24.74 11.10
N THR A 513 17.82 -23.94 10.90
CA THR A 513 18.67 -23.98 9.69
C THR A 513 19.66 -25.16 9.66
N SER A 514 19.91 -25.82 10.79
CA SER A 514 20.77 -27.00 10.87
C SER A 514 20.02 -28.33 10.66
N ALA A 515 18.68 -28.30 10.55
CA ALA A 515 17.90 -29.50 10.33
C ALA A 515 18.13 -30.05 8.90
N PRO A 516 18.50 -31.33 8.73
CA PRO A 516 18.77 -31.96 7.42
C PRO A 516 17.54 -32.00 6.49
N ALA A 517 16.34 -31.74 7.01
CA ALA A 517 15.12 -31.60 6.21
C ALA A 517 15.10 -30.32 5.34
N TYR A 518 15.82 -29.26 5.76
CA TYR A 518 15.89 -28.00 5.01
C TYR A 518 16.90 -28.03 3.86
N THR A 519 17.79 -29.03 3.82
CA THR A 519 18.80 -29.18 2.76
C THR A 519 18.25 -29.75 1.46
N CYS A 520 16.92 -29.89 1.34
CA CYS A 520 16.29 -30.26 0.08
C CYS A 520 16.56 -29.17 -0.97
N LEU A 521 17.58 -29.41 -1.79
CA LEU A 521 18.05 -28.56 -2.89
C LEU A 521 16.94 -28.17 -3.87
N HIS A 522 15.83 -28.91 -3.89
CA HIS A 522 14.66 -28.63 -4.71
C HIS A 522 13.72 -27.59 -4.08
N CYS A 523 13.63 -27.53 -2.75
CA CYS A 523 12.81 -26.54 -2.05
C CYS A 523 13.29 -25.10 -2.31
N HIS A 524 14.60 -24.86 -2.46
CA HIS A 524 15.14 -23.52 -2.75
C HIS A 524 14.75 -22.97 -4.13
N HIS A 525 14.36 -23.80 -5.10
CA HIS A 525 13.91 -23.32 -6.41
C HIS A 525 12.40 -23.38 -6.57
N ILE A 526 11.78 -24.43 -6.04
CA ILE A 526 10.32 -24.60 -6.10
C ILE A 526 9.64 -23.51 -5.29
N LEU A 527 10.13 -23.20 -4.08
CA LEU A 527 9.47 -22.24 -3.19
C LEU A 527 9.43 -20.82 -3.77
N PRO A 528 10.53 -20.24 -4.32
CA PRO A 528 10.45 -18.95 -5.01
C PRO A 528 9.57 -18.94 -6.25
N MET A 529 9.55 -20.03 -7.04
CA MET A 529 8.68 -20.12 -8.22
C MET A 529 7.21 -20.19 -7.84
N VAL A 530 6.87 -21.00 -6.83
CA VAL A 530 5.52 -21.06 -6.26
C VAL A 530 5.12 -19.69 -5.72
N THR A 531 6.03 -19.00 -5.04
CA THR A 531 5.81 -17.62 -4.56
C THR A 531 5.48 -16.68 -5.72
N LEU A 532 6.25 -16.72 -6.82
CA LEU A 532 6.00 -15.88 -7.99
C LEU A 532 4.63 -16.17 -8.63
N VAL A 533 4.26 -17.45 -8.74
CA VAL A 533 2.94 -17.85 -9.26
C VAL A 533 1.82 -17.38 -8.34
N LEU A 534 1.95 -17.55 -7.03
CA LEU A 534 0.94 -17.11 -6.05
C LEU A 534 0.78 -15.58 -6.04
N VAL A 535 1.89 -14.84 -6.14
CA VAL A 535 1.85 -13.38 -6.27
C VAL A 535 1.15 -12.99 -7.57
N GLY A 536 1.50 -13.61 -8.70
CA GLY A 536 0.83 -13.37 -9.98
C GLY A 536 -0.67 -13.68 -9.93
N MET A 537 -1.05 -14.81 -9.34
CA MET A 537 -2.45 -15.17 -9.13
C MET A 537 -3.17 -14.14 -8.26
N ALA A 538 -2.60 -13.76 -7.11
CA ALA A 538 -3.19 -12.74 -6.23
C ALA A 538 -3.46 -11.40 -6.93
N LEU A 539 -2.64 -11.03 -7.92
CA LEU A 539 -2.79 -9.78 -8.67
C LEU A 539 -3.94 -9.82 -9.68
N TYR A 540 -4.11 -10.95 -10.38
CA TYR A 540 -5.05 -11.07 -11.50
C TYR A 540 -6.37 -11.76 -11.15
N THR A 541 -6.41 -12.58 -10.10
CA THR A 541 -7.67 -13.18 -9.66
C THR A 541 -8.54 -12.13 -8.97
N PRO A 542 -9.87 -12.16 -9.14
CA PRO A 542 -10.78 -11.30 -8.39
C PRO A 542 -10.60 -11.52 -6.88
N SER A 543 -10.06 -10.52 -6.19
CA SER A 543 -9.82 -10.54 -4.75
C SER A 543 -11.02 -10.02 -3.97
N MET A 544 -11.89 -9.30 -4.65
CA MET A 544 -12.87 -8.42 -4.04
C MET A 544 -14.15 -8.39 -4.86
N GLU A 545 -15.29 -8.33 -4.17
CA GLU A 545 -16.61 -8.17 -4.76
C GLU A 545 -17.30 -7.00 -4.09
N ARG A 546 -17.69 -6.01 -4.89
CA ARG A 546 -18.53 -4.93 -4.43
C ARG A 546 -19.97 -5.40 -4.48
N ASN A 547 -20.62 -5.40 -3.33
CA ASN A 547 -22.04 -5.63 -3.19
C ASN A 547 -22.76 -4.31 -2.93
N VAL A 548 -23.69 -3.97 -3.80
CA VAL A 548 -24.45 -2.72 -3.72
C VAL A 548 -25.88 -3.06 -3.32
N GLY A 549 -26.16 -2.93 -2.04
CA GLY A 549 -27.47 -3.15 -1.42
C GLY A 549 -28.17 -1.84 -1.06
N GLY A 550 -29.29 -1.98 -0.33
CA GLY A 550 -30.17 -0.87 0.00
C GLY A 550 -31.35 -0.74 -0.95
N ALA A 551 -32.28 0.15 -0.60
CA ALA A 551 -33.54 0.27 -1.30
C ALA A 551 -33.34 0.75 -2.75
N ILE A 552 -32.47 1.73 -3.00
CA ILE A 552 -32.27 2.29 -4.34
C ILE A 552 -31.65 1.25 -5.28
N PRO A 553 -30.53 0.58 -4.97
CA PRO A 553 -29.93 -0.42 -5.85
C PRO A 553 -30.84 -1.62 -6.11
N LYS A 554 -31.60 -2.07 -5.10
CA LYS A 554 -32.58 -3.14 -5.26
C LYS A 554 -33.65 -2.77 -6.29
N ASN A 555 -34.23 -1.57 -6.15
CA ASN A 555 -35.22 -1.06 -7.10
C ASN A 555 -34.60 -0.77 -8.49
N LEU A 556 -33.36 -0.27 -8.57
CA LEU A 556 -32.67 -0.09 -9.84
C LEU A 556 -32.40 -1.43 -10.54
N LYS A 557 -32.06 -2.49 -9.80
CA LYS A 557 -31.87 -3.82 -10.36
C LYS A 557 -33.18 -4.43 -10.85
N GLU A 558 -34.26 -4.30 -10.07
CA GLU A 558 -35.58 -4.82 -10.41
C GLU A 558 -36.24 -4.04 -11.57
N VAL A 559 -36.17 -2.70 -11.54
CA VAL A 559 -36.87 -1.82 -12.50
C VAL A 559 -36.01 -1.46 -13.71
N LEU A 560 -34.69 -1.34 -13.57
CA LEU A 560 -33.82 -0.96 -14.70
C LEU A 560 -32.91 -2.10 -15.16
N GLY A 561 -32.93 -3.27 -14.52
CA GLY A 561 -32.05 -4.39 -14.85
C GLY A 561 -30.57 -4.11 -14.54
N LEU A 562 -30.27 -3.07 -13.76
CA LEU A 562 -28.89 -2.65 -13.49
C LEU A 562 -28.27 -3.49 -12.38
N ASP A 563 -27.26 -4.29 -12.74
CA ASP A 563 -26.43 -4.97 -11.74
C ASP A 563 -25.22 -4.10 -11.40
N LEU A 564 -25.26 -3.48 -10.22
CA LEU A 564 -24.17 -2.63 -9.72
C LEU A 564 -23.05 -3.45 -9.04
N ASN A 565 -23.23 -4.77 -8.92
CA ASN A 565 -22.23 -5.64 -8.32
C ASN A 565 -21.08 -5.88 -9.30
N LEU A 566 -19.85 -5.62 -8.86
CA LEU A 566 -18.66 -5.77 -9.68
C LEU A 566 -17.57 -6.51 -8.91
N LYS A 567 -16.86 -7.36 -9.63
CA LYS A 567 -15.71 -8.11 -9.11
C LYS A 567 -14.43 -7.41 -9.54
N TYR A 568 -13.53 -7.22 -8.58
CA TYR A 568 -12.26 -6.55 -8.80
C TYR A 568 -11.09 -7.47 -8.47
N SER A 569 -10.14 -7.52 -9.38
CA SER A 569 -8.76 -7.94 -9.12
C SER A 569 -7.93 -6.73 -8.67
N LEU A 570 -6.73 -6.95 -8.13
CA LEU A 570 -5.82 -5.85 -7.78
C LEU A 570 -5.38 -5.06 -9.03
N ALA A 571 -5.21 -5.74 -10.17
CA ALA A 571 -4.89 -5.10 -11.43
C ALA A 571 -6.04 -4.21 -11.94
N SER A 572 -7.29 -4.70 -11.93
CA SER A 572 -8.43 -3.86 -12.32
C SER A 572 -8.67 -2.71 -11.35
N LEU A 573 -8.40 -2.92 -10.05
CA LEU A 573 -8.50 -1.86 -9.04
C LEU A 573 -7.47 -0.75 -9.30
N GLN A 574 -6.26 -1.11 -9.73
CA GLN A 574 -5.26 -0.15 -10.19
C GLN A 574 -5.82 0.69 -11.35
N ASP A 575 -6.33 0.07 -12.40
CA ASP A 575 -6.88 0.80 -13.55
C ASP A 575 -8.03 1.74 -13.12
N LEU A 576 -8.86 1.28 -12.19
CA LEU A 576 -9.98 2.05 -11.65
C LEU A 576 -9.54 3.29 -10.88
N THR A 577 -8.44 3.22 -10.13
CA THR A 577 -7.89 4.38 -9.41
C THR A 577 -7.37 5.47 -10.33
N GLY A 578 -7.11 5.16 -11.61
CA GLY A 578 -6.71 6.12 -12.64
C GLY A 578 -7.81 6.48 -13.63
N ALA A 579 -9.02 5.92 -13.49
CA ALA A 579 -10.07 5.98 -14.51
C ALA A 579 -10.73 7.37 -14.65
N ALA A 580 -10.49 8.30 -13.72
CA ALA A 580 -10.88 9.70 -13.86
C ALA A 580 -9.84 10.54 -14.63
N GLY A 581 -8.66 9.97 -14.93
CA GLY A 581 -7.60 10.63 -15.70
C GLY A 581 -6.88 11.74 -14.92
N GLY A 582 -6.19 12.63 -15.65
CA GLY A 582 -5.49 13.77 -15.05
C GLY A 582 -4.47 13.38 -13.98
N MET A 583 -4.59 13.98 -12.79
CA MET A 583 -3.70 13.71 -11.66
C MET A 583 -4.05 12.41 -10.91
N ASP A 584 -5.22 11.79 -11.16
CA ASP A 584 -5.54 10.46 -10.61
C ASP A 584 -4.62 9.36 -11.16
N LEU A 585 -3.92 9.61 -12.28
CA LEU A 585 -2.82 8.77 -12.74
C LEU A 585 -1.68 8.66 -11.71
N LEU A 586 -1.51 9.64 -10.83
CA LEU A 586 -0.57 9.55 -9.71
C LEU A 586 -1.03 8.52 -8.69
N LEU A 587 -2.33 8.45 -8.38
CA LEU A 587 -2.92 7.44 -7.49
C LEU A 587 -2.83 6.04 -8.10
N MET A 588 -3.12 5.93 -9.40
CA MET A 588 -2.86 4.70 -10.15
C MET A 588 -1.38 4.30 -10.06
N GLY A 589 -0.47 5.25 -10.26
CA GLY A 589 0.97 5.01 -10.19
C GLY A 589 1.45 4.58 -8.80
N THR A 590 0.95 5.19 -7.72
CA THR A 590 1.29 4.77 -6.35
C THR A 590 0.73 3.40 -6.05
N PHE A 591 -0.54 3.13 -6.38
CA PHE A 591 -1.14 1.82 -6.19
C PHE A 591 -0.37 0.75 -6.96
N ALA A 592 -0.11 0.99 -8.25
CA ALA A 592 0.68 0.12 -9.11
C ALA A 592 2.06 -0.14 -8.52
N LEU A 593 2.79 0.90 -8.12
CA LEU A 593 4.14 0.78 -7.61
C LEU A 593 4.20 -0.04 -6.31
N PHE A 594 3.30 0.23 -5.35
CA PHE A 594 3.40 -0.34 -4.01
C PHE A 594 2.65 -1.67 -3.82
N ILE A 595 1.57 -1.91 -4.57
CA ILE A 595 0.70 -3.08 -4.43
C ILE A 595 0.89 -4.11 -5.53
N VAL A 596 1.22 -3.68 -6.75
CA VAL A 596 1.33 -4.57 -7.91
C VAL A 596 2.79 -4.84 -8.26
N LEU A 597 3.52 -3.80 -8.67
CA LEU A 597 4.87 -3.87 -9.20
C LEU A 597 5.91 -4.22 -8.11
N GLY A 598 5.84 -3.59 -6.94
CA GLY A 598 6.79 -3.84 -5.84
C GLY A 598 6.87 -5.31 -5.42
N PRO A 599 5.74 -5.94 -5.04
CA PRO A 599 5.67 -7.36 -4.70
C PRO A 599 6.09 -8.29 -5.85
N LEU A 600 5.68 -7.98 -7.09
CA LEU A 600 6.05 -8.76 -8.27
C LEU A 600 7.56 -8.71 -8.53
N LEU A 601 8.14 -7.51 -8.58
CA LEU A 601 9.58 -7.33 -8.77
C LEU A 601 10.37 -7.97 -7.63
N ARG A 602 9.90 -7.87 -6.39
CA ARG A 602 10.52 -8.54 -5.24
C ARG A 602 10.49 -10.06 -5.39
N ALA A 603 9.36 -10.65 -5.78
CA ALA A 603 9.26 -12.08 -6.04
C ALA A 603 10.23 -12.53 -7.13
N ILE A 604 10.33 -11.78 -8.23
CA ILE A 604 11.29 -12.03 -9.32
C ILE A 604 12.73 -11.96 -8.80
N LEU A 605 13.09 -10.93 -8.03
CA LEU A 605 14.45 -10.80 -7.49
C LEU A 605 14.79 -11.93 -6.51
N VAL A 606 13.86 -12.36 -5.66
CA VAL A 606 14.03 -13.50 -4.76
C VAL A 606 14.31 -14.78 -5.54
N VAL A 607 13.60 -15.01 -6.64
CA VAL A 607 13.87 -16.13 -7.57
C VAL A 607 15.27 -16.01 -8.17
N LEU A 608 15.66 -14.82 -8.65
CA LEU A 608 17.00 -14.60 -9.22
C LEU A 608 18.11 -14.82 -8.19
N VAL A 609 17.95 -14.34 -6.96
CA VAL A 609 18.90 -14.59 -5.86
C VAL A 609 19.03 -16.10 -5.61
N ALA A 610 17.91 -16.82 -5.51
CA ALA A 610 17.91 -18.27 -5.30
C ALA A 610 18.59 -19.03 -6.46
N MET A 611 18.43 -18.56 -7.71
CA MET A 611 19.11 -19.15 -8.86
C MET A 611 20.63 -18.92 -8.82
N THR A 612 21.09 -17.75 -8.35
CA THR A 612 22.54 -17.44 -8.27
C THR A 612 23.27 -18.23 -7.18
N ALA A 613 22.57 -18.73 -6.17
CA ALA A 613 23.15 -19.47 -5.04
C ALA A 613 23.91 -20.74 -5.45
N LYS A 614 23.55 -21.38 -6.57
CA LYS A 614 24.25 -22.58 -7.07
C LYS A 614 25.55 -22.30 -7.83
N THR A 615 25.76 -21.05 -8.25
CA THR A 615 26.89 -20.64 -9.09
C THR A 615 28.00 -19.95 -8.31
N THR A 616 28.23 -20.39 -7.06
CA THR A 616 29.15 -19.79 -6.07
C THR A 616 30.64 -19.88 -6.43
N ALA A 617 31.03 -20.58 -7.49
CA ALA A 617 32.44 -20.73 -7.86
C ALA A 617 33.10 -19.45 -8.41
N SER A 618 32.35 -18.42 -8.80
CA SER A 618 32.93 -17.20 -9.39
C SER A 618 32.77 -15.96 -8.50
N PRO A 619 33.84 -15.16 -8.27
CA PRO A 619 33.76 -13.91 -7.52
C PRO A 619 32.86 -12.86 -8.18
N ARG A 620 32.61 -12.95 -9.49
CA ARG A 620 31.62 -12.10 -10.19
C ARG A 620 30.19 -12.42 -9.75
N THR A 621 29.87 -13.71 -9.60
CA THR A 621 28.54 -14.14 -9.15
C THR A 621 28.26 -13.69 -7.72
N GLN A 622 29.25 -13.74 -6.83
CA GLN A 622 29.09 -13.27 -5.45
C GLN A 622 28.74 -11.76 -5.40
N ARG A 623 29.38 -10.93 -6.24
CA ARG A 623 29.04 -9.51 -6.37
C ARG A 623 27.62 -9.29 -6.88
N ILE A 624 27.21 -10.07 -7.90
CA ILE A 624 25.84 -9.99 -8.45
C ILE A 624 24.82 -10.43 -7.39
N ARG A 625 25.07 -11.52 -6.66
CA ARG A 625 24.21 -11.98 -5.57
C ARG A 625 24.06 -10.92 -4.50
N SER A 626 25.17 -10.34 -4.03
CA SER A 626 25.16 -9.26 -3.04
C SER A 626 24.34 -8.06 -3.51
N LEU A 627 24.50 -7.67 -4.78
CA LEU A 627 23.70 -6.62 -5.40
C LEU A 627 22.21 -6.99 -5.45
N LEU A 628 21.86 -8.19 -5.90
CA LEU A 628 20.47 -8.65 -5.99
C LEU A 628 19.79 -8.71 -4.61
N VAL A 629 20.48 -9.19 -3.57
CA VAL A 629 19.99 -9.17 -2.20
C VAL A 629 19.75 -7.73 -1.73
N HIS A 630 20.67 -6.82 -2.06
CA HIS A 630 20.52 -5.41 -1.71
C HIS A 630 19.33 -4.77 -2.44
N VAL A 631 19.17 -5.00 -3.74
CA VAL A 631 18.03 -4.49 -4.53
C VAL A 631 16.71 -5.13 -4.05
N SER A 632 16.72 -6.40 -3.67
CA SER A 632 15.54 -7.08 -3.10
C SER A 632 15.13 -6.47 -1.75
N ASN A 633 16.08 -6.24 -0.85
CA ASN A 633 15.84 -5.58 0.43
C ASN A 633 15.38 -4.13 0.25
N PHE A 634 15.90 -3.47 -0.78
CA PHE A 634 15.46 -2.15 -1.20
C PHE A 634 14.01 -2.15 -1.70
N LEU A 635 13.64 -3.05 -2.61
CA LEU A 635 12.26 -3.20 -3.09
C LEU A 635 11.30 -3.67 -1.99
N ALA A 636 11.81 -4.34 -0.94
CA ALA A 636 11.01 -4.65 0.23
C ALA A 636 10.46 -3.39 0.90
N ALA A 637 11.11 -2.22 0.77
CA ALA A 637 10.59 -0.94 1.24
C ALA A 637 9.37 -0.45 0.43
N PHE A 638 9.23 -0.88 -0.82
CA PHE A 638 8.12 -0.54 -1.72
C PHE A 638 7.00 -1.58 -1.72
N CYS A 639 7.20 -2.75 -1.14
CA CYS A 639 6.12 -3.72 -0.94
C CYS A 639 5.28 -3.28 0.26
N ALA A 640 4.03 -2.86 0.04
CA ALA A 640 3.13 -2.35 1.08
C ALA A 640 1.89 -3.23 1.31
N TRP A 641 1.99 -4.54 1.08
CA TRP A 641 0.87 -5.48 1.28
C TRP A 641 0.37 -5.51 2.73
N GLU A 642 1.25 -5.38 3.71
CA GLU A 642 0.86 -5.27 5.12
C GLU A 642 -0.03 -4.04 5.39
N VAL A 643 0.29 -2.92 4.75
CA VAL A 643 -0.45 -1.66 4.87
C VAL A 643 -1.75 -1.74 4.09
N PHE A 644 -1.73 -2.38 2.92
CA PHE A 644 -2.90 -2.64 2.11
C PHE A 644 -3.92 -3.53 2.82
N PHE A 645 -3.49 -4.56 3.53
CA PHE A 645 -4.37 -5.39 4.34
C PHE A 645 -5.08 -4.59 5.43
N ALA A 646 -4.35 -3.70 6.10
CA ALA A 646 -4.93 -2.80 7.09
C ALA A 646 -5.94 -1.83 6.43
N ALA A 647 -5.60 -1.26 5.28
CA ALA A 647 -6.50 -0.40 4.50
C ALA A 647 -7.78 -1.13 4.09
N MET A 648 -7.67 -2.35 3.56
CA MET A 648 -8.79 -3.19 3.19
C MET A 648 -9.73 -3.47 4.36
N PHE A 649 -9.17 -3.83 5.52
CA PHE A 649 -9.96 -4.06 6.73
C PHE A 649 -10.64 -2.76 7.21
N MET A 650 -9.95 -1.62 7.13
CA MET A 650 -10.54 -0.32 7.45
C MET A 650 -11.72 0.01 6.52
N VAL A 651 -11.56 -0.17 5.21
CA VAL A 651 -12.63 0.06 4.23
C VAL A 651 -13.82 -0.87 4.49
N GLU A 652 -13.61 -2.16 4.69
CA GLU A 652 -14.69 -3.12 4.96
C GLU A 652 -15.51 -2.74 6.19
N LEU A 653 -14.86 -2.22 7.24
CA LEU A 653 -15.54 -1.76 8.45
C LEU A 653 -16.26 -0.42 8.27
N ILE A 654 -15.70 0.50 7.48
CA ILE A 654 -16.19 1.88 7.36
C ILE A 654 -17.27 2.02 6.28
N MET A 655 -17.11 1.35 5.13
CA MET A 655 -17.90 1.63 3.93
C MET A 655 -19.39 1.36 4.04
N PRO A 656 -19.87 0.24 4.60
CA PRO A 656 -21.30 0.01 4.72
C PRO A 656 -21.99 1.13 5.51
N SER A 657 -21.28 1.66 6.52
CA SER A 657 -21.80 2.74 7.33
C SER A 657 -21.70 4.10 6.66
N ALA A 658 -20.55 4.45 6.09
CA ALA A 658 -20.36 5.73 5.42
C ALA A 658 -21.31 5.88 4.23
N THR A 659 -21.53 4.83 3.46
CA THR A 659 -22.45 4.88 2.31
C THR A 659 -23.91 5.01 2.71
N SER A 660 -24.29 4.47 3.87
CA SER A 660 -25.66 4.59 4.39
C SER A 660 -26.06 6.02 4.77
N THR A 661 -25.08 6.88 5.09
CA THR A 661 -25.35 8.28 5.47
C THR A 661 -25.33 9.26 4.30
N ILE A 662 -24.74 8.89 3.15
CA ILE A 662 -24.68 9.76 1.96
C ILE A 662 -26.08 10.11 1.47
N LEU A 663 -27.01 9.17 1.57
CA LEU A 663 -28.40 9.34 1.20
C LEU A 663 -29.25 8.90 2.41
N ASP A 664 -29.49 9.81 3.35
CA ASP A 664 -30.51 9.62 4.40
C ASP A 664 -31.72 10.48 4.06
N THR A 665 -32.58 9.96 3.19
CA THR A 665 -33.85 10.61 2.86
C THR A 665 -35.01 9.77 3.42
N PRO A 666 -36.09 10.41 3.92
CA PRO A 666 -37.25 9.70 4.46
C PRO A 666 -37.90 8.79 3.40
N ALA A 667 -37.77 9.13 2.12
CA ALA A 667 -38.25 8.31 1.00
C ALA A 667 -37.64 6.91 0.96
N CYS A 668 -36.44 6.70 1.52
CA CYS A 668 -35.81 5.38 1.50
C CYS A 668 -36.35 4.42 2.55
N LYS A 669 -36.82 4.93 3.69
CA LYS A 669 -37.52 4.09 4.67
C LYS A 669 -38.79 3.49 4.06
N ILE A 670 -39.43 4.28 3.22
CA ILE A 670 -40.59 3.90 2.41
C ILE A 670 -40.20 2.87 1.35
N LEU A 671 -39.19 3.17 0.52
CA LEU A 671 -38.72 2.30 -0.56
C LEU A 671 -38.23 0.94 -0.06
N SER A 672 -37.61 0.90 1.12
CA SER A 672 -37.06 -0.34 1.64
C SER A 672 -38.14 -1.29 2.15
N GLY A 673 -39.27 -0.79 2.67
CA GLY A 673 -40.22 -1.55 3.49
C GLY A 673 -39.67 -2.01 4.86
N ASP A 674 -38.42 -2.45 4.89
CA ASP A 674 -37.73 -3.06 6.03
C ASP A 674 -36.89 -2.07 6.86
N GLY A 675 -36.88 -0.79 6.47
CA GLY A 675 -36.07 0.25 7.09
C GLY A 675 -34.56 0.16 6.78
N SER A 676 -34.17 -0.55 5.71
CA SER A 676 -32.78 -0.54 5.22
C SER A 676 -32.39 0.85 4.69
N SER A 677 -31.09 1.14 4.66
CA SER A 677 -30.57 2.40 4.14
C SER A 677 -30.83 2.56 2.64
N CYS A 678 -30.90 3.82 2.16
CA CYS A 678 -31.09 4.13 0.73
C CYS A 678 -30.09 3.39 -0.16
N LEU A 679 -28.82 3.49 0.23
CA LEU A 679 -27.67 2.98 -0.49
C LEU A 679 -26.74 2.37 0.53
N GLN A 680 -26.43 1.10 0.38
CA GLN A 680 -25.45 0.42 1.21
C GLN A 680 -24.45 -0.25 0.29
N VAL A 681 -23.23 0.26 0.25
CA VAL A 681 -22.15 -0.39 -0.49
C VAL A 681 -21.34 -1.20 0.52
N SER A 682 -21.47 -2.52 0.43
CA SER A 682 -20.62 -3.45 1.15
C SER A 682 -19.53 -3.97 0.24
N TYR A 683 -18.42 -4.35 0.87
CA TYR A 683 -17.29 -4.92 0.17
C TYR A 683 -17.02 -6.29 0.76
N GLU A 684 -17.28 -7.32 -0.04
CA GLU A 684 -17.04 -8.69 0.36
C GLU A 684 -15.68 -9.13 -0.18
N ARG A 685 -14.80 -9.50 0.74
CA ARG A 685 -13.54 -10.13 0.38
C ARG A 685 -13.84 -11.54 -0.09
N ILE A 686 -13.32 -11.92 -1.25
CA ILE A 686 -13.38 -13.30 -1.71
C ILE A 686 -12.35 -14.08 -0.88
N PRO A 687 -12.76 -14.95 0.08
CA PRO A 687 -11.84 -15.48 1.09
C PRO A 687 -10.70 -16.30 0.50
N THR A 688 -10.96 -16.98 -0.61
CA THR A 688 -9.99 -17.84 -1.31
C THR A 688 -8.85 -17.04 -1.91
N THR A 689 -9.16 -15.98 -2.67
CA THR A 689 -8.16 -15.12 -3.30
C THR A 689 -7.45 -14.24 -2.28
N PHE A 690 -8.15 -13.83 -1.22
CA PHE A 690 -7.51 -13.17 -0.09
C PHE A 690 -6.52 -14.08 0.67
N ALA A 691 -6.86 -15.37 0.85
CA ALA A 691 -5.95 -16.35 1.42
C ALA A 691 -4.71 -16.57 0.53
N ILE A 692 -4.86 -16.57 -0.79
CA ILE A 692 -3.74 -16.61 -1.75
C ILE A 692 -2.83 -15.38 -1.57
N LEU A 693 -3.40 -14.20 -1.36
CA LEU A 693 -2.64 -12.97 -1.10
C LEU A 693 -1.83 -13.08 0.19
N ILE A 694 -2.46 -13.52 1.30
CA ILE A 694 -1.78 -13.73 2.59
C ILE A 694 -0.67 -14.78 2.46
N LEU A 695 -0.96 -15.89 1.79
CA LEU A 695 0.02 -16.95 1.58
C LEU A 695 1.21 -16.45 0.76
N GLY A 696 0.95 -15.74 -0.35
CA GLY A 696 1.98 -15.09 -1.16
C GLY A 696 2.83 -14.12 -0.34
N TRP A 697 2.19 -13.30 0.50
CA TRP A 697 2.87 -12.35 1.40
C TRP A 697 3.80 -13.05 2.39
N CYS A 698 3.28 -14.05 3.09
CA CYS A 698 4.03 -14.86 4.05
C CYS A 698 5.22 -15.57 3.38
N LEU A 699 5.04 -16.07 2.16
CA LEU A 699 6.10 -16.74 1.40
C LEU A 699 7.18 -15.76 0.94
N VAL A 700 6.83 -14.59 0.39
CA VAL A 700 7.80 -13.54 0.03
C VAL A 700 8.57 -13.08 1.28
N GLY A 701 7.88 -12.89 2.40
CA GLY A 701 8.48 -12.50 3.68
C GLY A 701 9.44 -13.57 4.21
N GLY A 702 8.98 -14.82 4.28
CA GLY A 702 9.77 -15.97 4.74
C GLY A 702 11.02 -16.20 3.88
N LEU A 703 10.89 -16.14 2.55
CA LEU A 703 12.03 -16.25 1.63
C LEU A 703 13.03 -15.10 1.81
N SER A 704 12.56 -13.88 2.07
CA SER A 704 13.44 -12.74 2.31
C SER A 704 14.22 -12.88 3.61
N ILE A 705 13.57 -13.35 4.67
CA ILE A 705 14.22 -13.65 5.96
C ILE A 705 15.25 -14.76 5.76
N HIS A 706 14.89 -15.81 5.04
CA HIS A 706 15.81 -16.91 4.73
C HIS A 706 17.06 -16.42 3.99
N ILE A 707 16.90 -15.64 2.91
CA ILE A 707 18.02 -15.07 2.15
C ILE A 707 18.91 -14.21 3.05
N SER A 708 18.32 -13.39 3.93
CA SER A 708 19.07 -12.55 4.87
C SER A 708 19.85 -13.37 5.89
N MET A 709 19.28 -14.48 6.36
CA MET A 709 19.93 -15.39 7.31
C MET A 709 21.10 -16.13 6.65
N GLU A 710 20.93 -16.58 5.41
CA GLU A 710 21.97 -17.26 4.66
C GLU A 710 23.17 -16.35 4.39
N ASP A 711 22.92 -15.11 3.98
CA ASP A 711 23.96 -14.08 3.82
C ASP A 711 24.65 -13.76 5.16
N SER A 712 23.91 -13.72 6.27
CA SER A 712 24.52 -13.56 7.60
C SER A 712 25.44 -14.73 7.96
N LYS A 713 25.02 -15.96 7.67
CA LYS A 713 25.78 -17.19 7.92
C LYS A 713 27.07 -17.23 7.10
N GLU A 714 27.02 -16.89 5.81
CA GLU A 714 28.21 -16.82 4.95
C GLU A 714 29.24 -15.82 5.51
N ARG A 715 28.80 -14.63 5.93
CA ARG A 715 29.68 -13.63 6.55
C ARG A 715 30.28 -14.08 7.87
N MET A 716 29.58 -14.90 8.65
CA MET A 716 30.12 -15.45 9.89
C MET A 716 31.19 -16.50 9.61
N MET A 717 30.98 -17.38 8.62
CA MET A 717 32.00 -18.33 8.19
C MET A 717 33.24 -17.65 7.62
N GLU A 718 33.08 -16.60 6.80
CA GLU A 718 34.20 -15.82 6.27
C GLU A 718 35.04 -15.19 7.40
N ARG A 719 34.40 -14.70 8.48
CA ARG A 719 35.13 -14.19 9.65
C ARG A 719 35.88 -15.29 10.39
N HIS A 720 35.25 -16.45 10.58
CA HIS A 720 35.88 -17.55 11.30
C HIS A 720 37.06 -18.11 10.51
N ASN A 721 36.92 -18.31 9.20
CA ASN A 721 38.02 -18.79 8.36
C ASN A 721 39.16 -17.77 8.29
N GLY A 722 38.86 -16.48 8.11
CA GLY A 722 39.89 -15.44 8.13
C GLY A 722 40.63 -15.34 9.47
N GLN A 723 39.96 -15.64 10.59
CA GLN A 723 40.62 -15.70 11.90
C GLN A 723 41.54 -16.93 12.03
N VAL A 724 41.14 -18.09 11.51
CA VAL A 724 41.97 -19.30 11.47
C VAL A 724 43.21 -19.09 10.62
N ASP A 725 43.07 -18.52 9.42
CA ASP A 725 44.21 -18.21 8.54
C ASP A 725 45.19 -17.23 9.20
N SER A 726 44.68 -16.24 9.95
CA SER A 726 45.53 -15.30 10.69
C SER A 726 46.26 -15.95 11.87
N LEU A 727 45.64 -16.93 12.53
CA LEU A 727 46.27 -17.69 13.62
C LEU A 727 47.32 -18.67 13.09
N GLU A 728 47.08 -19.25 11.91
CA GLU A 728 48.03 -20.15 11.26
C GLU A 728 49.23 -19.40 10.67
N ALA A 729 49.04 -18.16 10.19
CA ALA A 729 50.14 -17.26 9.82
C ALA A 729 51.01 -16.83 11.01
N TYR A 730 50.48 -16.87 12.24
CA TYR A 730 51.21 -16.56 13.48
C TYR A 730 51.82 -17.79 14.17
N ARG A 731 51.75 -18.99 13.59
CA ARG A 731 52.54 -20.11 14.10
C ARG A 731 54.02 -19.74 13.98
N PRO A 732 54.77 -19.63 15.09
CA PRO A 732 56.20 -19.38 15.03
C PRO A 732 56.83 -20.46 14.16
N LEU A 733 57.71 -20.04 13.24
CA LEU A 733 58.51 -20.99 12.46
C LEU A 733 59.08 -22.02 13.44
N PRO A 734 58.95 -23.33 13.17
CA PRO A 734 59.58 -24.32 14.02
C PRO A 734 61.06 -23.98 14.08
N ASP A 735 61.58 -23.80 15.30
CA ASP A 735 63.00 -23.59 15.54
C ASP A 735 63.76 -24.64 14.75
N PHE A 736 64.60 -24.17 13.83
CA PHE A 736 65.44 -25.00 12.99
C PHE A 736 66.51 -25.60 13.91
N ASP A 737 66.18 -26.72 14.56
CA ASP A 737 67.10 -27.44 15.42
C ASP A 737 68.26 -27.95 14.56
N ALA A 738 69.44 -27.39 14.83
CA ALA A 738 70.68 -27.74 14.17
C ALA A 738 71.06 -29.18 14.52
N GLY A 739 70.89 -30.06 13.53
CA GLY A 739 71.54 -31.36 13.33
C GLY A 739 72.19 -32.08 14.50
N LEU A 740 71.56 -33.18 14.92
CA LEU A 740 72.25 -34.37 15.42
C LEU A 740 71.62 -35.63 14.79
N PRO A 741 72.41 -36.65 14.39
CA PRO A 741 71.94 -37.81 13.66
C PRO A 741 71.14 -38.79 14.55
N PRO A 742 70.21 -39.57 13.98
CA PRO A 742 69.33 -40.42 14.75
C PRO A 742 70.03 -41.71 15.19
N THR A 743 70.06 -41.96 16.49
CA THR A 743 70.32 -43.29 17.06
C THR A 743 69.05 -44.13 16.97
N GLU A 744 69.13 -45.19 16.17
CA GLU A 744 68.22 -46.35 16.18
C GLU A 744 68.10 -46.91 17.60
N ILE A 745 66.86 -46.98 18.11
CA ILE A 745 66.51 -47.92 19.19
C ILE A 745 65.26 -48.68 18.77
N HIS A 746 65.48 -49.96 18.49
CA HIS A 746 64.49 -51.03 18.42
C HIS A 746 63.85 -51.28 19.79
N ALA A 747 62.52 -51.36 19.86
CA ALA A 747 61.76 -52.23 20.76
C ALA A 747 60.31 -52.34 20.24
N GLU A 748 59.88 -53.44 19.64
CA GLU A 748 59.39 -54.70 20.23
C GLU A 748 57.88 -54.69 20.57
N ASN A 749 57.12 -55.25 19.63
CA ASN A 749 55.94 -56.13 19.76
C ASN A 749 55.07 -56.09 21.02
N SER A 750 53.76 -55.87 20.83
CA SER A 750 52.68 -56.66 21.44
C SER A 750 51.30 -56.42 20.77
N PRO A 751 50.36 -57.40 20.85
CA PRO A 751 49.41 -57.76 19.79
C PRO A 751 47.96 -57.28 20.01
N PRO A 752 47.03 -57.50 19.05
CA PRO A 752 45.66 -57.00 19.14
C PRO A 752 44.76 -57.95 19.93
N LEU A 753 43.93 -57.40 20.82
CA LEU A 753 42.82 -58.12 21.45
C LEU A 753 41.55 -57.89 20.64
N ALA A 754 41.10 -58.96 19.99
CA ALA A 754 39.73 -59.20 19.56
C ALA A 754 39.19 -60.38 20.38
N PHE A 755 37.98 -60.24 20.92
CA PHE A 755 37.01 -61.23 21.42
C PHE A 755 36.02 -60.43 22.28
N GLY A 756 34.71 -60.61 22.27
CA GLY A 756 33.85 -61.60 21.66
C GLY A 756 32.41 -61.29 22.11
N ASP A 757 31.47 -61.94 21.43
CA ASP A 757 30.03 -61.93 21.65
C ASP A 757 29.60 -62.13 23.10
N ASP A 758 28.45 -61.58 23.48
CA ASP A 758 27.38 -62.38 24.09
C ASP A 758 26.03 -61.64 24.14
N ASN A 759 25.08 -62.19 23.38
CA ASN A 759 23.76 -62.62 23.83
C ASN A 759 23.07 -61.84 24.96
N ASN A 760 21.97 -61.16 24.65
CA ASN A 760 20.75 -61.45 25.38
C ASN A 760 19.48 -61.27 24.54
N SER A 761 18.93 -62.40 24.15
CA SER A 761 17.53 -62.59 23.80
C SER A 761 16.64 -62.27 25.01
N ASN A 762 15.64 -61.41 24.84
CA ASN A 762 14.34 -61.75 25.41
C ASN A 762 13.19 -61.17 24.61
N THR A 763 12.50 -62.12 24.00
CA THR A 763 11.12 -62.19 23.55
C THR A 763 10.11 -61.55 24.50
N ASN A 764 9.19 -60.77 23.93
CA ASN A 764 7.72 -60.83 24.07
C ASN A 764 7.19 -59.55 23.41
N GLY A 765 6.42 -59.57 22.32
CA GLY A 765 5.21 -60.36 22.13
C GLY A 765 4.02 -59.43 22.37
N GLY A 766 3.30 -59.05 21.32
CA GLY A 766 2.08 -58.24 21.46
C GLY A 766 1.66 -57.51 20.18
N ALA A 767 0.86 -58.18 19.37
CA ALA A 767 0.13 -57.62 18.24
C ALA A 767 -1.22 -57.03 18.68
N SER A 768 -1.61 -55.88 18.13
CA SER A 768 -2.97 -55.45 17.73
C SER A 768 -2.94 -53.91 17.49
N MET A 769 -3.14 -53.38 16.28
CA MET A 769 -4.41 -53.24 15.52
C MET A 769 -5.27 -52.04 15.99
N MET A 770 -5.48 -51.08 15.06
CA MET A 770 -6.48 -49.97 15.00
C MET A 770 -6.50 -49.00 16.21
N GLU A 771 -6.77 -47.70 16.12
CA GLU A 771 -7.83 -46.91 15.46
C GLU A 771 -7.45 -45.42 15.72
N GLU A 772 -7.39 -44.55 14.70
CA GLU A 772 -8.31 -43.41 14.49
C GLU A 772 -8.78 -42.66 15.76
N GLN A 773 -8.35 -41.39 15.95
CA GLN A 773 -9.24 -40.22 16.04
C GLN A 773 -8.53 -38.91 16.42
N LEU A 774 -9.05 -37.83 15.81
CA LEU A 774 -8.89 -36.41 16.10
C LEU A 774 -9.14 -36.03 17.57
N VAL A 775 -8.43 -34.99 18.03
CA VAL A 775 -9.01 -33.72 18.53
C VAL A 775 -8.16 -32.57 17.98
#